data_AF-R9P651-F1
#
_entry.id   AF-R9P651-F1
#
_cell.length_a   1.000
_cell.length_b   1.000
_cell.length_c   1.000
_cell.angle_alpha   90.00
_cell.angle_beta   90.00
_cell.angle_gamma   90.00
#
_symmetry.space_group_name_H-M   'P 1'
#
loop_
_entity.id
_entity.type
_entity.pdbx_description
1 polymer ?
#
loop_
_entity_poly.entity_id
_entity_poly.type
_entity_poly.pdbx_seq_one_letter_code
_entity_poly.pdbx_strand_id
1 'polypeptide(L)'
;MAPSAVATAPIGGTEASKLTTKTQAASMPAANPGDPPVMDLYSGSASSLSSTSTDDQLRRDIVSGLQSTQLVIPGKENNPEDRRFAYRKILPTTILYDEQGLILYDKLTAAPEYYLYNAELQILKDHGPEIALRIFGHPTTAAEEQSNGAAALPNDKPRKHQEAPKQNSLPPQRGEAASTKERWGDNGVGRHNGGVNAEEGLDGDRAVGAGSLVELGAGSLKKTIHLLRALRLLPALSSGGPSVNYYALDLDKAELERTLRDLRAQEATSSDQTSWTIHGGKVGINGLWATYDAGLAYIGNEGLRAASTAAGAQKEGQRCLLWLGSSIGNFDRKAAAEFLAKTARESMRAGDTMLISIDRRNKPADVALAYNDPAGLTRDFIMNGLDHADRVLGGNAIDSSKFEYFDRYNAREGRHESYYRAKVAHTIAIAGSGECIPIEEGELIHMESSYKFGERETLNLFDYAGLRVVHRWSDKTDRYGVWLVEKPCFHFSNSSTLPALTEAKTQSDTPFKVDNGWGGTDLDEAAQKAPLLGLPSLDDWKTVWDAWNCVTLTMIPQEMLHEKPIDLRHICLFYLGHIPAFTDIHISMYLKQPHTNDRFSAIFERGIDPHMDDITQCNPHSEVPTKPEDWPTLEEILAYQGAVQDRIRRIYEDVARGDLVMNRRLARMLWMTLEHVNLHLETLLYMLMQSPNTKPPAGFMAPDWRSLSQRWQAEHDKISGSLALEQRFHFEASSVELGHDDDDSQDFDIVATRPTSDVGDLNLQLGQPEFGWDNEHPRRRVKTKAFSISALPISNAQYREFLRATNSTDAPASWIKNDADGSYNVRTFYGPVDMTTAQHWPVQASGKQLEAYACWKGGRLPSHAELRKLMDAPPEALVLDLTVPPFDRDSANAEPQTSDIDPPGKQAPPIRGSAVRYVPRQEQSEEDIKWMREALAMAQEALDANEVPVGGVFVRKGEVIARGRNRTNELLNATRHAELEAIDHILSIMPPSAPDFAVAPHAGPDGDNPFKDTTLYVTIEPCIMCGAALRQIGIGRVVFGAGNERFGGNGSVLGLHDDDAIVSSPGYESVGGYLRDEAIMMLRRFYVTENTNAPKPQNKSRRVLKTEIHPPGVSMHGPGTAATTTAASEGEPVVQNSRRRGSQNPTQGQAAPSANVGFRNWHPVPAALPRYDSDGTLLPGHNGGVWEWTSTPFMAYEGFRSSALYPGYSSDFFDGKHSVVVGGSFATAPMVAGRRTVVNYYQTGYPYIFGGGRVAWDE
;
A
#
# COMPACT_ATOMS: atom_id res chain seq x y z
N MET A 1 -50.60 -47.66 -32.95
CA MET A 1 -50.31 -47.98 -34.35
C MET A 1 -50.04 -46.68 -35.07
N ALA A 2 -48.88 -46.52 -35.71
CA ALA A 2 -48.66 -45.43 -36.67
C ALA A 2 -49.66 -45.55 -37.85
N PRO A 3 -49.76 -44.60 -38.82
CA PRO A 3 -49.03 -43.35 -39.10
C PRO A 3 -50.00 -42.18 -39.46
N SER A 4 -49.59 -40.96 -39.85
CA SER A 4 -49.14 -40.54 -41.20
C SER A 4 -49.26 -39.00 -41.31
N ALA A 5 -48.59 -38.17 -42.14
CA ALA A 5 -47.28 -38.14 -42.82
C ALA A 5 -47.14 -36.82 -43.64
N VAL A 6 -45.87 -36.45 -43.93
CA VAL A 6 -45.29 -35.70 -45.10
C VAL A 6 -45.19 -34.15 -45.15
N ALA A 7 -43.92 -33.70 -45.37
CA ALA A 7 -43.36 -32.65 -46.27
C ALA A 7 -42.48 -31.58 -45.56
N THR A 8 -41.30 -31.07 -45.96
CA THR A 8 -40.28 -31.29 -47.03
C THR A 8 -39.02 -30.42 -46.70
N ALA A 9 -37.81 -30.98 -46.89
CA ALA A 9 -36.38 -30.52 -46.98
C ALA A 9 -35.90 -29.07 -46.64
N PRO A 10 -34.65 -28.92 -46.12
CA PRO A 10 -33.46 -28.80 -47.00
C PRO A 10 -32.21 -29.67 -46.63
N ILE A 11 -31.33 -29.75 -47.63
CA ILE A 11 -30.04 -30.46 -47.85
C ILE A 11 -28.91 -29.80 -47.03
N GLY A 12 -27.82 -30.42 -46.55
CA GLY A 12 -27.21 -31.75 -46.63
C GLY A 12 -25.83 -31.63 -45.94
N GLY A 13 -25.45 -32.61 -45.12
CA GLY A 13 -24.40 -32.47 -44.10
C GLY A 13 -22.95 -32.67 -44.55
N THR A 14 -22.05 -32.23 -43.68
CA THR A 14 -20.63 -32.62 -43.65
C THR A 14 -20.28 -33.10 -42.24
N GLU A 15 -19.62 -34.25 -42.21
CA GLU A 15 -19.22 -35.03 -41.04
C GLU A 15 -18.37 -34.23 -40.05
N ALA A 16 -18.82 -34.13 -38.80
CA ALA A 16 -18.00 -33.68 -37.69
C ALA A 16 -17.13 -34.85 -37.21
N SER A 17 -15.87 -34.86 -37.63
CA SER A 17 -14.86 -35.76 -37.06
C SER A 17 -14.62 -35.35 -35.60
N LYS A 18 -14.72 -36.34 -34.70
CA LYS A 18 -14.24 -36.21 -33.32
C LYS A 18 -12.72 -36.05 -33.38
N LEU A 19 -12.23 -34.81 -33.31
CA LEU A 19 -10.83 -34.54 -33.03
C LEU A 19 -10.60 -34.73 -31.53
N THR A 20 -10.36 -35.98 -31.13
CA THR A 20 -9.64 -36.25 -29.88
C THR A 20 -8.21 -35.76 -30.09
N THR A 21 -7.90 -34.54 -29.63
CA THR A 21 -6.51 -34.11 -29.43
C THR A 21 -5.92 -34.98 -28.33
N LYS A 22 -5.32 -36.10 -28.74
CA LYS A 22 -4.28 -36.77 -27.95
C LYS A 22 -3.17 -35.75 -27.75
N THR A 23 -3.06 -35.20 -26.56
CA THR A 23 -1.83 -34.59 -26.07
C THR A 23 -0.75 -35.66 -26.22
N GLN A 24 0.11 -35.54 -27.22
CA GLN A 24 1.34 -36.32 -27.28
C GLN A 24 2.16 -35.86 -26.08
N ALA A 25 2.13 -36.63 -25.00
CA ALA A 25 3.23 -36.62 -24.04
C ALA A 25 4.49 -36.87 -24.87
N ALA A 26 5.37 -35.88 -24.97
CA ALA A 26 6.67 -36.05 -25.58
C ALA A 26 7.33 -37.24 -24.86
N SER A 27 7.50 -38.37 -25.56
CA SER A 27 8.24 -39.49 -25.02
C SER A 27 9.66 -39.00 -24.81
N MET A 28 10.12 -38.98 -23.55
CA MET A 28 11.50 -38.64 -23.22
C MET A 28 12.45 -39.47 -24.08
N PRO A 29 13.38 -38.86 -24.84
CA PRO A 29 14.53 -39.60 -25.30
C PRO A 29 15.27 -40.08 -24.05
N ALA A 30 15.59 -41.37 -23.97
CA ALA A 30 16.33 -41.91 -22.85
C ALA A 30 17.71 -41.24 -22.80
N ALA A 31 17.84 -40.19 -21.99
CA ALA A 31 19.12 -39.58 -21.66
C ALA A 31 20.00 -40.64 -20.98
N ASN A 32 21.32 -40.58 -21.19
CA ASN A 32 22.24 -41.39 -20.40
C ASN A 32 22.02 -41.06 -18.92
N PRO A 33 22.06 -42.05 -17.99
CA PRO A 33 21.83 -41.81 -16.55
C PRO A 33 22.76 -40.75 -15.92
N GLY A 34 23.83 -40.35 -16.62
CA GLY A 34 24.80 -39.34 -16.19
C GLY A 34 24.58 -37.92 -16.71
N ASP A 35 23.64 -37.67 -17.63
CA ASP A 35 23.40 -36.33 -18.19
C ASP A 35 22.32 -35.55 -17.41
N PRO A 36 22.46 -34.21 -17.24
CA PRO A 36 21.46 -33.37 -16.57
C PRO A 36 20.07 -33.48 -17.21
N PRO A 37 18.99 -33.55 -16.41
CA PRO A 37 17.63 -33.60 -16.91
C PRO A 37 17.18 -32.19 -17.33
N VAL A 38 17.57 -31.79 -18.54
CA VAL A 38 17.19 -30.51 -19.15
C VAL A 38 16.10 -30.74 -20.21
N MET A 39 14.95 -30.09 -20.02
CA MET A 39 13.84 -30.12 -20.97
C MET A 39 13.98 -28.98 -21.99
N ASP A 40 14.00 -29.33 -23.26
CA ASP A 40 13.99 -28.37 -24.38
C ASP A 40 12.55 -27.98 -24.72
N LEU A 41 12.15 -26.77 -24.35
CA LEU A 41 10.82 -26.25 -24.63
C LEU A 41 10.74 -25.47 -25.95
N TYR A 42 11.86 -25.24 -26.64
CA TYR A 42 11.88 -24.59 -27.95
C TYR A 42 11.43 -25.54 -29.06
N SER A 43 11.77 -26.83 -28.95
CA SER A 43 11.55 -27.87 -29.95
C SER A 43 10.08 -28.19 -30.30
N GLY A 44 9.11 -27.72 -29.50
CA GLY A 44 7.66 -27.91 -29.70
C GLY A 44 6.88 -26.64 -30.09
N SER A 45 7.55 -25.49 -30.20
CA SER A 45 6.95 -24.22 -30.62
C SER A 45 7.21 -24.00 -32.12
N ALA A 46 6.35 -23.24 -32.82
CA ALA A 46 6.58 -22.87 -34.23
C ALA A 46 7.86 -22.02 -34.46
N SER A 47 8.59 -21.73 -33.39
CA SER A 47 9.85 -21.00 -33.31
C SER A 47 10.96 -21.90 -32.75
N SER A 48 11.28 -23.02 -33.42
CA SER A 48 12.42 -23.86 -33.05
C SER A 48 13.73 -23.09 -33.27
N LEU A 49 14.36 -22.62 -32.18
CA LEU A 49 15.66 -21.97 -32.24
C LEU A 49 16.77 -23.05 -32.26
N SER A 50 17.49 -23.22 -33.38
CA SER A 50 18.80 -23.89 -33.38
C SER A 50 19.84 -22.97 -32.72
N SER A 51 20.98 -23.48 -32.26
CA SER A 51 22.06 -22.63 -31.68
C SER A 51 22.56 -21.54 -32.63
N THR A 52 22.44 -21.74 -33.95
CA THR A 52 22.67 -20.70 -34.97
C THR A 52 21.65 -19.55 -34.94
N SER A 53 20.44 -19.79 -34.43
CA SER A 53 19.33 -18.83 -34.48
C SER A 53 19.23 -17.88 -33.26
N THR A 54 19.82 -18.23 -32.12
CA THR A 54 19.95 -17.33 -30.95
C THR A 54 20.93 -16.20 -31.23
N ASP A 55 22.08 -16.52 -31.84
CA ASP A 55 23.05 -15.52 -32.28
C ASP A 55 22.46 -14.66 -33.41
N ASP A 56 21.68 -15.26 -34.31
CA ASP A 56 20.95 -14.51 -35.35
C ASP A 56 19.87 -13.59 -34.75
N GLN A 57 19.17 -14.01 -33.70
CA GLN A 57 18.18 -13.18 -33.00
C GLN A 57 18.87 -12.03 -32.27
N LEU A 58 19.93 -12.32 -31.51
CA LEU A 58 20.73 -11.29 -30.83
C LEU A 58 21.32 -10.30 -31.84
N ARG A 59 21.82 -10.78 -32.98
CA ARG A 59 22.27 -9.95 -34.09
C ARG A 59 21.16 -9.03 -34.61
N ARG A 60 19.95 -9.54 -34.82
CA ARG A 60 18.78 -8.73 -35.23
C ARG A 60 18.45 -7.66 -34.21
N ASP A 61 18.46 -7.99 -32.93
CA ASP A 61 18.12 -7.07 -31.84
C ASP A 61 19.17 -5.96 -31.71
N ILE A 62 20.46 -6.29 -31.82
CA ILE A 62 21.56 -5.31 -31.86
C ILE A 62 21.39 -4.36 -33.05
N VAL A 63 21.18 -4.89 -34.26
CA VAL A 63 21.03 -4.07 -35.47
C VAL A 63 19.82 -3.15 -35.38
N SER A 64 18.67 -3.69 -34.96
CA SER A 64 17.43 -2.94 -34.77
C SER A 64 17.59 -1.82 -33.74
N GLY A 65 18.23 -2.10 -32.59
CA GLY A 65 18.49 -1.13 -31.54
C GLY A 65 19.43 0.00 -31.97
N LEU A 66 20.44 -0.31 -32.80
CA LEU A 66 21.36 0.70 -33.35
C LEU A 66 20.75 1.55 -34.48
N GLN A 67 19.75 1.01 -35.20
CA GLN A 67 19.02 1.72 -36.26
C GLN A 67 17.89 2.60 -35.75
N SER A 68 17.51 2.48 -34.47
CA SER A 68 16.45 3.28 -33.88
C SER A 68 16.73 4.78 -34.03
N THR A 69 15.76 5.49 -34.59
CA THR A 69 15.80 6.95 -34.76
C THR A 69 14.93 7.68 -33.75
N GLN A 70 14.15 6.95 -32.95
CA GLN A 70 13.23 7.52 -31.98
C GLN A 70 14.01 8.13 -30.82
N LEU A 71 13.81 9.43 -30.56
CA LEU A 71 14.42 10.09 -29.40
C LEU A 71 13.66 9.69 -28.14
N VAL A 72 14.39 9.18 -27.15
CA VAL A 72 13.89 8.89 -25.80
C VAL A 72 14.57 9.86 -24.84
N ILE A 73 13.77 10.57 -24.04
CA ILE A 73 14.26 11.41 -22.95
C ILE A 73 13.98 10.65 -21.64
N PRO A 74 15.01 10.14 -20.96
CA PRO A 74 14.82 9.38 -19.72
C PRO A 74 14.36 10.32 -18.61
N GLY A 75 13.07 10.26 -18.25
CA GLY A 75 12.44 11.13 -17.27
C GLY A 75 11.50 12.16 -17.89
N LYS A 76 11.57 13.43 -17.45
CA LYS A 76 10.60 14.47 -17.85
C LYS A 76 11.12 15.20 -19.09
N GLU A 77 10.32 15.22 -20.15
CA GLU A 77 10.67 15.87 -21.42
C GLU A 77 11.05 17.36 -21.28
N ASN A 78 10.48 18.05 -20.29
CA ASN A 78 10.74 19.46 -20.01
C ASN A 78 11.89 19.70 -19.01
N ASN A 79 12.54 18.66 -18.49
CA ASN A 79 13.66 18.78 -17.58
C ASN A 79 14.99 18.85 -18.35
N PRO A 80 15.77 19.95 -18.23
CA PRO A 80 17.06 20.07 -18.89
C PRO A 80 18.08 18.98 -18.52
N GLU A 81 18.05 18.48 -17.27
CA GLU A 81 18.97 17.41 -16.84
C GLU A 81 18.64 16.08 -17.51
N ASP A 82 17.36 15.75 -17.64
CA ASP A 82 16.91 14.52 -18.31
C ASP A 82 17.22 14.55 -19.81
N ARG A 83 17.12 15.72 -20.46
CA ARG A 83 17.50 15.89 -21.87
C ARG A 83 18.98 15.62 -22.14
N ARG A 84 19.88 15.81 -21.16
CA ARG A 84 21.31 15.50 -21.33
C ARG A 84 21.59 14.00 -21.45
N PHE A 85 20.64 13.18 -21.01
CA PHE A 85 20.70 11.72 -21.09
C PHE A 85 19.81 11.18 -22.22
N ALA A 86 19.32 12.05 -23.11
CA ALA A 86 18.51 11.62 -24.23
C ALA A 86 19.31 10.72 -25.18
N TYR A 87 18.67 9.66 -25.67
CA TYR A 87 19.28 8.68 -26.55
C TYR A 87 18.32 8.27 -27.65
N ARG A 88 18.85 7.72 -28.73
CA ARG A 88 18.04 7.11 -29.81
C ARG A 88 18.29 5.62 -29.95
N LYS A 89 19.53 5.23 -29.73
CA LYS A 89 20.05 3.89 -29.94
C LYS A 89 20.06 3.11 -28.62
N ILE A 90 19.79 1.82 -28.70
CA ILE A 90 19.75 0.89 -27.56
C ILE A 90 20.55 -0.36 -27.93
N LEU A 91 21.23 -0.96 -26.96
CA LEU A 91 21.78 -2.29 -27.09
C LEU A 91 21.14 -3.24 -26.06
N PRO A 92 20.79 -4.48 -26.43
CA PRO A 92 20.11 -5.40 -25.51
C PRO A 92 21.06 -5.86 -24.39
N THR A 93 20.56 -5.96 -23.16
CA THR A 93 21.34 -6.35 -21.97
C THR A 93 21.92 -7.77 -22.06
N THR A 94 21.36 -8.63 -22.92
CA THR A 94 21.87 -9.99 -23.18
C THR A 94 23.31 -10.00 -23.69
N ILE A 95 23.81 -8.90 -24.28
CA ILE A 95 25.21 -8.80 -24.70
C ILE A 95 26.19 -8.80 -23.51
N LEU A 96 25.73 -8.49 -22.29
CA LEU A 96 26.61 -8.44 -21.12
C LEU A 96 27.00 -9.82 -20.59
N TYR A 97 26.28 -10.88 -20.98
CA TYR A 97 26.34 -12.18 -20.32
C TYR A 97 26.97 -13.27 -21.19
N ASP A 98 27.98 -12.92 -21.99
CA ASP A 98 28.86 -13.93 -22.58
C ASP A 98 29.81 -14.52 -21.51
N GLU A 99 30.62 -15.51 -21.88
CA GLU A 99 31.54 -16.18 -20.95
C GLU A 99 32.43 -15.19 -20.18
N GLN A 100 32.99 -14.20 -20.87
CA GLN A 100 33.84 -13.18 -20.24
C GLN A 100 33.02 -12.23 -19.36
N GLY A 101 31.83 -11.85 -19.80
CA GLY A 101 30.88 -11.04 -19.05
C GLY A 101 30.45 -11.70 -17.74
N LEU A 102 30.17 -13.00 -17.75
CA LEU A 102 29.84 -13.77 -16.55
C LEU A 102 31.00 -13.79 -15.54
N ILE A 103 32.25 -13.91 -16.01
CA ILE A 103 33.44 -13.83 -15.14
C ILE A 103 33.57 -12.44 -14.50
N LEU A 104 33.29 -11.38 -15.25
CA LEU A 104 33.31 -10.00 -14.74
C LEU A 104 32.18 -9.76 -13.74
N TYR A 105 30.98 -10.25 -14.04
CA TYR A 105 29.83 -10.19 -13.15
C TYR A 105 30.06 -10.94 -11.83
N ASP A 106 30.74 -12.08 -11.88
CA ASP A 106 31.16 -12.82 -10.69
C ASP A 106 32.13 -12.02 -9.80
N LYS A 107 33.03 -11.22 -10.40
CA LYS A 107 33.90 -10.30 -9.64
C LYS A 107 33.12 -9.13 -9.08
N LEU A 108 32.21 -8.55 -9.85
CA LEU A 108 31.33 -7.46 -9.43
C LEU A 108 30.48 -7.86 -8.23
N THR A 109 29.85 -9.04 -8.28
CA THR A 109 29.00 -9.54 -7.17
C THR A 109 29.77 -9.84 -5.89
N ALA A 110 31.10 -10.05 -5.98
CA ALA A 110 31.98 -10.19 -4.83
C ALA A 110 32.45 -8.84 -4.25
N ALA A 111 32.27 -7.73 -4.98
CA ALA A 111 32.68 -6.41 -4.53
C ALA A 111 31.78 -5.89 -3.39
N PRO A 112 32.35 -5.26 -2.34
CA PRO A 112 31.57 -4.72 -1.23
C PRO A 112 30.66 -3.56 -1.65
N GLU A 113 31.04 -2.81 -2.69
CA GLU A 113 30.28 -1.69 -3.24
C GLU A 113 28.94 -2.15 -3.87
N TYR A 114 28.94 -3.31 -4.54
CA TYR A 114 27.73 -3.89 -5.14
C TYR A 114 26.87 -4.61 -4.10
N TYR A 115 26.21 -3.83 -3.25
CA TYR A 115 25.51 -4.33 -2.07
C TYR A 115 24.37 -5.32 -2.38
N LEU A 116 23.75 -5.25 -3.57
CA LEU A 116 22.54 -5.99 -3.93
C LEU A 116 22.72 -7.51 -3.72
N TYR A 117 23.82 -8.05 -4.25
CA TYR A 117 24.11 -9.48 -4.17
C TYR A 117 24.29 -9.93 -2.72
N ASN A 118 25.08 -9.18 -1.95
CA ASN A 118 25.40 -9.53 -0.56
C ASN A 118 24.19 -9.34 0.39
N ALA A 119 23.35 -8.33 0.14
CA ALA A 119 22.13 -8.11 0.90
C ALA A 119 21.13 -9.26 0.71
N GLU A 120 20.87 -9.65 -0.54
CA GLU A 120 19.99 -10.80 -0.84
C GLU A 120 20.58 -12.12 -0.30
N LEU A 121 21.89 -12.34 -0.47
CA LEU A 121 22.57 -13.52 0.05
C LEU A 121 22.51 -13.60 1.58
N GLN A 122 22.62 -12.47 2.28
CA GLN A 122 22.45 -12.40 3.73
C GLN A 122 21.03 -12.83 4.12
N ILE A 123 20.00 -12.32 3.46
CA ILE A 123 18.61 -12.69 3.74
C ILE A 123 18.40 -14.20 3.54
N LEU A 124 18.87 -14.77 2.42
CA LEU A 124 18.75 -16.20 2.14
C LEU A 124 19.53 -17.09 3.12
N LYS A 125 20.63 -16.59 3.69
CA LYS A 125 21.40 -17.29 4.74
C LYS A 125 20.71 -17.22 6.09
N ASP A 126 20.28 -16.03 6.49
CA ASP A 126 19.71 -15.76 7.82
C ASP A 126 18.29 -16.34 7.93
N HIS A 127 17.50 -16.29 6.85
CA HIS A 127 16.09 -16.70 6.81
C HIS A 127 15.80 -17.92 5.92
N GLY A 128 16.81 -18.54 5.27
CA GLY A 128 16.61 -19.69 4.38
C GLY A 128 15.74 -20.82 4.96
N PRO A 129 15.96 -21.29 6.21
CA PRO A 129 15.11 -22.27 6.88
C PRO A 129 13.64 -21.86 6.98
N GLU A 130 13.39 -20.61 7.36
CA GLU A 130 12.05 -20.04 7.46
C GLU A 130 11.41 -19.95 6.08
N ILE A 131 12.10 -19.36 5.10
CA ILE A 131 11.62 -19.23 3.72
C ILE A 131 11.24 -20.60 3.15
N ALA A 132 12.11 -21.61 3.30
CA ALA A 132 11.88 -22.97 2.79
C ALA A 132 10.59 -23.62 3.33
N LEU A 133 10.28 -23.41 4.61
CA LEU A 133 9.04 -23.89 5.21
C LEU A 133 7.84 -23.07 4.71
N ARG A 134 7.98 -21.74 4.69
CA ARG A 134 6.89 -20.81 4.38
C ARG A 134 6.44 -20.84 2.93
N ILE A 135 7.33 -21.03 1.96
CA ILE A 135 6.94 -21.09 0.53
C ILE A 135 5.99 -22.26 0.22
N PHE A 136 6.00 -23.30 1.07
CA PHE A 136 5.10 -24.46 1.03
C PHE A 136 4.08 -24.48 2.18
N GLY A 137 3.83 -23.33 2.82
CA GLY A 137 2.79 -23.18 3.84
C GLY A 137 3.07 -23.82 5.21
N HIS A 138 4.24 -24.42 5.44
CA HIS A 138 4.57 -25.04 6.73
C HIS A 138 4.87 -23.99 7.82
N PRO A 139 4.58 -24.28 9.11
CA PRO A 139 4.93 -23.41 10.22
C PRO A 139 6.42 -23.50 10.58
N THR A 140 7.03 -22.38 10.99
CA THR A 140 8.45 -22.34 11.39
C THR A 140 8.79 -23.11 12.68
N THR A 141 7.81 -23.40 13.54
CA THR A 141 8.00 -24.14 14.79
C THR A 141 8.45 -25.60 14.57
N ALA A 142 8.19 -26.18 13.40
CA ALA A 142 8.57 -27.55 13.05
C ALA A 142 10.11 -27.77 12.97
N ALA A 143 10.90 -26.70 12.83
CA ALA A 143 12.35 -26.79 12.68
C ALA A 143 13.10 -27.16 13.98
N GLU A 144 12.58 -26.78 15.16
CA GLU A 144 13.27 -26.95 16.45
C GLU A 144 13.06 -28.35 17.08
N GLU A 145 11.90 -28.97 16.85
CA GLU A 145 11.66 -30.35 17.30
C GLU A 145 12.57 -31.35 16.56
N GLN A 146 12.92 -31.06 15.31
CA GLN A 146 13.88 -31.84 14.54
C GLN A 146 15.34 -31.50 14.88
N SER A 147 15.67 -30.25 15.20
CA SER A 147 17.06 -29.87 15.57
C SER A 147 17.47 -30.38 16.95
N ASN A 148 16.54 -30.43 17.92
CA ASN A 148 16.81 -30.97 19.26
C ASN A 148 16.96 -32.50 19.29
N GLY A 149 16.47 -33.21 18.28
CA GLY A 149 16.70 -34.66 18.12
C GLY A 149 18.08 -35.03 17.54
N ALA A 150 18.76 -34.09 16.88
CA ALA A 150 20.03 -34.34 16.18
C ALA A 150 21.28 -34.06 17.03
N ALA A 151 21.13 -33.48 18.24
CA ALA A 151 22.24 -33.08 19.12
C ALA A 151 22.61 -34.13 20.19
N ALA A 152 22.14 -35.38 20.09
CA ALA A 152 22.57 -36.47 20.97
C ALA A 152 23.62 -37.36 20.27
N LEU A 153 24.90 -36.99 20.41
CA LEU A 153 26.01 -37.92 20.13
C LEU A 153 26.01 -39.06 21.17
N PRO A 154 26.28 -40.30 20.77
CA PRO A 154 26.19 -41.46 21.67
C PRO A 154 27.48 -41.61 22.46
N ASN A 155 27.51 -41.16 23.72
CA ASN A 155 28.37 -41.71 24.77
C ASN A 155 28.10 -41.02 26.12
N ASP A 156 27.23 -41.60 26.93
CA ASP A 156 27.65 -42.15 28.23
C ASP A 156 26.44 -42.79 28.93
N LYS A 157 26.57 -44.06 29.31
CA LYS A 157 25.62 -44.69 30.24
C LYS A 157 25.94 -44.21 31.65
N PRO A 158 24.92 -43.85 32.44
CA PRO A 158 24.82 -44.52 33.72
C PRO A 158 23.39 -44.96 34.08
N ARG A 159 23.31 -46.26 34.35
CA ARG A 159 22.54 -46.95 35.42
C ARG A 159 21.07 -46.55 35.65
N LYS A 160 20.22 -47.49 35.22
CA LYS A 160 18.91 -47.84 35.78
C LYS A 160 18.89 -47.79 37.31
N HIS A 161 17.93 -47.08 37.88
CA HIS A 161 17.26 -47.54 39.10
C HIS A 161 15.82 -47.93 38.75
N GLN A 162 15.58 -49.23 38.91
CA GLN A 162 14.26 -49.85 38.88
C GLN A 162 13.55 -49.52 40.20
N GLU A 163 12.31 -49.01 40.12
CA GLU A 163 11.29 -49.42 41.07
C GLU A 163 10.07 -49.92 40.29
N ALA A 164 9.65 -51.13 40.67
CA ALA A 164 8.66 -51.96 40.04
C ALA A 164 7.27 -51.76 40.69
N PRO A 165 6.19 -52.20 40.04
CA PRO A 165 4.84 -51.71 40.23
C PRO A 165 4.08 -52.49 41.31
N LYS A 166 3.02 -51.87 41.87
CA LYS A 166 1.98 -52.62 42.60
C LYS A 166 0.73 -52.77 41.74
N GLN A 167 0.24 -54.00 41.75
CA GLN A 167 -0.70 -54.65 40.85
C GLN A 167 -2.08 -54.86 41.51
N ASN A 168 -3.09 -55.05 40.65
CA ASN A 168 -4.37 -55.77 40.83
C ASN A 168 -5.52 -55.01 41.53
N SER A 169 -6.78 -55.04 41.07
CA SER A 169 -7.53 -56.09 40.35
C SER A 169 -8.90 -55.62 39.78
N LEU A 170 -9.15 -55.91 38.48
CA LEU A 170 -10.34 -56.49 37.78
C LEU A 170 -11.84 -56.11 38.08
N PRO A 171 -12.78 -56.34 37.12
CA PRO A 171 -13.98 -55.51 36.77
C PRO A 171 -15.32 -56.27 37.01
N PRO A 172 -16.48 -56.03 36.32
CA PRO A 172 -17.10 -54.84 35.69
C PRO A 172 -18.52 -54.53 36.25
N GLN A 173 -19.06 -53.31 36.12
CA GLN A 173 -20.52 -53.13 36.04
C GLN A 173 -20.92 -51.97 35.11
N ARG A 174 -21.80 -52.31 34.15
CA ARG A 174 -22.53 -51.39 33.28
C ARG A 174 -23.43 -50.47 34.13
N GLY A 175 -23.30 -49.18 33.91
CA GLY A 175 -24.27 -48.15 34.30
C GLY A 175 -24.17 -47.02 33.30
N GLU A 176 -25.31 -46.60 32.78
CA GLU A 176 -25.48 -45.59 31.72
C GLU A 176 -24.73 -44.30 32.04
N ALA A 177 -23.76 -43.94 31.21
CA ALA A 177 -23.10 -42.64 31.25
C ALA A 177 -23.45 -41.87 29.98
N ALA A 178 -24.18 -40.78 30.15
CA ALA A 178 -24.26 -39.73 29.17
C ALA A 178 -22.83 -39.29 28.80
N SER A 179 -22.50 -39.36 27.51
CA SER A 179 -21.24 -38.88 26.97
C SER A 179 -21.15 -37.37 27.22
N THR A 180 -20.36 -36.98 28.22
CA THR A 180 -19.77 -35.65 28.31
C THR A 180 -18.79 -35.53 27.15
N LYS A 181 -19.29 -35.08 25.99
CA LYS A 181 -18.45 -34.55 24.92
C LYS A 181 -17.66 -33.39 25.51
N GLU A 182 -16.33 -33.50 25.45
CA GLU A 182 -15.41 -32.40 25.72
C GLU A 182 -15.87 -31.18 24.92
N ARG A 183 -15.95 -30.03 25.61
CA ARG A 183 -16.41 -28.76 25.03
C ARG A 183 -15.19 -27.85 24.85
N TRP A 184 -15.30 -26.87 23.96
CA TRP A 184 -14.27 -25.84 23.81
C TRP A 184 -14.02 -25.17 25.18
N GLY A 185 -12.80 -25.33 25.71
CA GLY A 185 -12.42 -24.98 27.10
C GLY A 185 -11.54 -26.04 27.78
N ASP A 186 -11.58 -27.28 27.30
CA ASP A 186 -10.73 -28.36 27.83
C ASP A 186 -9.29 -28.28 27.27
N ASN A 187 -8.30 -28.21 28.16
CA ASN A 187 -6.84 -28.10 27.86
C ASN A 187 -6.30 -29.13 26.85
N GLY A 188 -7.00 -30.25 26.64
CA GLY A 188 -6.62 -31.31 25.71
C GLY A 188 -6.87 -30.96 24.24
N VAL A 189 -7.84 -30.08 23.94
CA VAL A 189 -8.27 -29.79 22.56
C VAL A 189 -7.31 -28.81 21.87
N GLY A 190 -6.60 -27.97 22.64
CA GLY A 190 -5.59 -27.02 22.14
C GLY A 190 -4.14 -27.54 22.18
N ARG A 191 -3.83 -28.54 23.02
CA ARG A 191 -2.47 -29.12 23.11
C ARG A 191 -2.08 -30.00 21.93
N HIS A 192 -3.05 -30.45 21.14
CA HIS A 192 -2.82 -31.29 19.97
C HIS A 192 -3.00 -30.55 18.62
N ASN A 193 -3.27 -29.23 18.64
CA ASN A 193 -3.36 -28.43 17.41
C ASN A 193 -2.00 -27.97 16.85
N GLY A 194 -0.89 -28.40 17.47
CA GLY A 194 0.44 -28.43 16.85
C GLY A 194 0.64 -29.60 15.89
N GLY A 195 -0.43 -30.23 15.38
CA GLY A 195 -0.30 -31.44 14.56
C GLY A 195 -1.50 -31.91 13.74
N VAL A 196 -2.75 -31.50 14.01
CA VAL A 196 -3.89 -32.04 13.21
C VAL A 196 -4.06 -31.36 11.84
N ASN A 197 -3.54 -30.14 11.65
CA ASN A 197 -3.50 -29.49 10.32
C ASN A 197 -2.21 -29.79 9.54
N ALA A 198 -1.29 -30.61 10.10
CA ALA A 198 -0.07 -31.02 9.40
C ALA A 198 -0.25 -32.36 8.66
N GLU A 199 -1.18 -33.23 9.09
CA GLU A 199 -1.50 -34.48 8.38
C GLU A 199 -2.83 -34.41 7.59
N GLU A 200 -3.80 -33.57 7.99
CA GLU A 200 -5.04 -33.32 7.23
C GLU A 200 -5.37 -31.81 7.10
N GLY A 201 -4.33 -30.99 6.85
CA GLY A 201 -4.50 -29.55 6.58
C GLY A 201 -5.36 -29.29 5.33
N LEU A 202 -5.95 -28.10 5.24
CA LEU A 202 -6.63 -27.60 4.04
C LEU A 202 -5.74 -27.81 2.80
N ASP A 203 -6.28 -28.48 1.79
CA ASP A 203 -5.53 -29.16 0.73
C ASP A 203 -4.55 -30.24 1.25
N GLY A 204 -5.02 -31.22 2.03
CA GLY A 204 -4.18 -32.26 2.64
C GLY A 204 -3.34 -33.05 1.63
N ASP A 205 -3.76 -33.08 0.36
CA ASP A 205 -2.98 -33.64 -0.74
C ASP A 205 -1.89 -32.70 -1.28
N ARG A 206 -1.99 -31.37 -1.10
CA ARG A 206 -1.00 -30.38 -1.59
C ARG A 206 -0.02 -29.89 -0.53
N ALA A 207 -0.44 -29.76 0.74
CA ALA A 207 0.45 -29.35 1.84
C ALA A 207 1.38 -30.48 2.31
N VAL A 208 0.99 -31.74 2.05
CA VAL A 208 1.77 -32.96 2.38
C VAL A 208 2.26 -33.67 1.10
N GLY A 209 2.06 -33.05 -0.07
CA GLY A 209 2.40 -33.58 -1.39
C GLY A 209 3.71 -33.05 -1.97
N ALA A 210 4.18 -33.65 -3.06
CA ALA A 210 5.39 -33.21 -3.77
C ALA A 210 5.24 -31.77 -4.28
N GLY A 211 6.08 -30.85 -3.79
CA GLY A 211 6.11 -29.46 -4.21
C GLY A 211 6.91 -29.23 -5.50
N SER A 212 6.68 -28.11 -6.17
CA SER A 212 7.52 -27.65 -7.28
C SER A 212 8.08 -26.26 -6.99
N LEU A 213 9.38 -26.08 -7.22
CA LEU A 213 10.08 -24.82 -7.08
C LEU A 213 10.69 -24.44 -8.43
N VAL A 214 10.24 -23.35 -9.04
CA VAL A 214 10.74 -22.92 -10.36
C VAL A 214 11.48 -21.60 -10.22
N GLU A 215 12.74 -21.54 -10.59
CA GLU A 215 13.52 -20.29 -10.62
C GLU A 215 13.56 -19.67 -12.01
N LEU A 216 13.09 -18.42 -12.11
CA LEU A 216 13.12 -17.63 -13.34
C LEU A 216 14.48 -16.92 -13.47
N GLY A 217 15.33 -17.39 -14.38
CA GLY A 217 16.68 -16.84 -14.58
C GLY A 217 17.62 -17.34 -13.51
N ALA A 218 17.87 -18.65 -13.52
CA ALA A 218 18.55 -19.34 -12.44
C ALA A 218 20.05 -19.00 -12.33
N GLY A 219 20.68 -18.59 -13.44
CA GLY A 219 22.07 -18.19 -13.47
C GLY A 219 22.99 -19.22 -12.80
N SER A 220 23.92 -18.78 -11.96
CA SER A 220 24.94 -19.65 -11.36
C SER A 220 24.49 -20.39 -10.08
N LEU A 221 23.23 -20.28 -9.65
CA LEU A 221 22.65 -20.88 -8.42
C LEU A 221 23.36 -20.60 -7.07
N LYS A 222 24.40 -19.75 -7.03
CA LYS A 222 25.22 -19.48 -5.83
C LYS A 222 24.41 -18.92 -4.64
N LYS A 223 23.30 -18.24 -4.92
CA LYS A 223 22.36 -17.73 -3.92
C LYS A 223 21.31 -18.78 -3.58
N THR A 224 20.68 -19.35 -4.62
CA THR A 224 19.59 -20.33 -4.53
C THR A 224 19.98 -21.56 -3.73
N ILE A 225 21.24 -22.00 -3.77
CA ILE A 225 21.74 -23.12 -2.97
C ILE A 225 21.43 -23.00 -1.48
N HIS A 226 21.43 -21.79 -0.91
CA HIS A 226 21.10 -21.59 0.50
C HIS A 226 19.64 -21.96 0.81
N LEU A 227 18.73 -21.63 -0.11
CA LEU A 227 17.34 -22.04 -0.04
C LEU A 227 17.18 -23.54 -0.32
N LEU A 228 17.83 -24.08 -1.35
CA LEU A 228 17.75 -25.51 -1.69
C LEU A 228 18.22 -26.42 -0.54
N ARG A 229 19.31 -26.04 0.13
CA ARG A 229 19.78 -26.73 1.34
C ARG A 229 18.77 -26.69 2.49
N ALA A 230 18.01 -25.60 2.61
CA ALA A 230 16.97 -25.46 3.61
C ALA A 230 15.73 -26.30 3.30
N LEU A 231 15.43 -26.62 2.03
CA LEU A 231 14.31 -27.50 1.65
C LEU A 231 14.39 -28.91 2.27
N ARG A 232 15.57 -29.35 2.70
CA ARG A 232 15.72 -30.62 3.43
C ARG A 232 14.92 -30.69 4.74
N LEU A 233 14.52 -29.53 5.28
CA LEU A 233 13.70 -29.40 6.50
C LEU A 233 12.24 -29.78 6.25
N LEU A 234 11.81 -29.87 4.99
CA LEU A 234 10.46 -30.30 4.67
C LEU A 234 10.23 -31.77 5.07
N PRO A 235 8.99 -32.11 5.47
CA PRO A 235 8.60 -33.49 5.74
C PRO A 235 8.92 -34.42 4.55
N ALA A 236 9.27 -35.66 4.85
CA ALA A 236 9.50 -36.68 3.82
C ALA A 236 8.16 -37.20 3.29
N LEU A 237 8.09 -37.49 1.98
CA LEU A 237 6.92 -38.13 1.38
C LEU A 237 6.86 -39.63 1.70
N SER A 238 5.66 -40.13 1.99
CA SER A 238 5.40 -41.55 2.27
C SER A 238 5.72 -42.49 1.10
N SER A 239 5.78 -41.97 -0.13
CA SER A 239 5.99 -42.74 -1.37
C SER A 239 7.44 -42.87 -1.82
N GLY A 240 8.41 -42.29 -1.10
CA GLY A 240 9.85 -42.48 -1.36
C GLY A 240 10.43 -41.68 -2.56
N GLY A 241 9.69 -40.72 -3.11
CA GLY A 241 10.18 -39.74 -4.10
C GLY A 241 10.60 -38.40 -3.48
N PRO A 242 11.14 -37.45 -4.27
CA PRO A 242 11.53 -36.14 -3.76
C PRO A 242 10.33 -35.36 -3.24
N SER A 243 10.46 -34.77 -2.05
CA SER A 243 9.48 -33.85 -1.46
C SER A 243 9.31 -32.60 -2.31
N VAL A 244 10.37 -32.14 -2.99
CA VAL A 244 10.32 -30.96 -3.88
C VAL A 244 11.07 -31.23 -5.17
N ASN A 245 10.47 -30.86 -6.30
CA ASN A 245 11.17 -30.79 -7.58
C ASN A 245 11.56 -29.33 -7.87
N TYR A 246 12.85 -29.08 -7.95
CA TYR A 246 13.44 -27.83 -8.35
C TYR A 246 13.64 -27.78 -9.87
N TYR A 247 13.28 -26.66 -10.49
CA TYR A 247 13.39 -26.38 -11.92
C TYR A 247 14.12 -25.05 -12.12
N ALA A 248 15.34 -25.11 -12.66
CA ALA A 248 16.07 -23.93 -13.12
C ALA A 248 15.61 -23.58 -14.55
N LEU A 249 14.95 -22.43 -14.74
CA LEU A 249 14.57 -21.93 -16.06
C LEU A 249 15.60 -20.91 -16.55
N ASP A 250 16.24 -21.20 -17.68
CA ASP A 250 17.26 -20.31 -18.24
C ASP A 250 17.32 -20.37 -19.79
N LEU A 251 17.91 -19.33 -20.39
CA LEU A 251 18.07 -19.16 -21.83
C LEU A 251 19.27 -19.94 -22.39
N ASP A 252 20.31 -20.16 -21.58
CA ASP A 252 21.53 -20.86 -21.98
C ASP A 252 21.51 -22.32 -21.52
N LYS A 253 21.41 -23.24 -22.48
CA LYS A 253 21.43 -24.67 -22.23
C LYS A 253 22.75 -25.16 -21.63
N ALA A 254 23.88 -24.70 -22.16
CA ALA A 254 25.19 -25.19 -21.75
C ALA A 254 25.46 -24.78 -20.29
N GLU A 255 25.11 -23.54 -19.95
CA GLU A 255 25.30 -23.04 -18.59
C GLU A 255 24.32 -23.68 -17.60
N LEU A 256 23.07 -23.90 -18.01
CA LEU A 256 22.09 -24.65 -17.24
C LEU A 256 22.57 -26.08 -16.94
N GLU A 257 23.05 -26.80 -17.95
CA GLU A 257 23.60 -28.15 -17.77
C GLU A 257 24.82 -28.16 -16.84
N ARG A 258 25.77 -27.22 -17.01
CA ARG A 258 26.96 -27.11 -16.17
C ARG A 258 26.58 -26.87 -14.71
N THR A 259 25.70 -25.90 -14.47
CA THR A 259 25.31 -25.49 -13.11
C THR A 259 24.56 -26.59 -12.37
N LEU A 260 23.70 -27.35 -13.06
CA LEU A 260 23.04 -28.52 -12.48
C LEU A 260 24.01 -29.66 -12.13
N ARG A 261 25.02 -29.93 -12.98
CA ARG A 261 26.08 -30.93 -12.68
C ARG A 261 26.84 -30.53 -11.42
N ASP A 262 27.24 -29.27 -11.33
CA ASP A 262 28.01 -28.75 -10.19
C ASP A 262 27.19 -28.81 -8.90
N LEU A 263 25.91 -28.43 -8.95
CA LEU A 263 24.97 -28.55 -7.83
C LEU A 263 24.87 -30.01 -7.33
N ARG A 264 24.69 -30.97 -8.25
CA ARG A 264 24.61 -32.39 -7.89
C ARG A 264 25.91 -32.89 -7.28
N ALA A 265 27.05 -32.55 -7.89
CA ALA A 265 28.36 -33.01 -7.42
C ALA A 265 28.68 -32.51 -5.99
N GLN A 266 28.17 -31.35 -5.61
CA GLN A 266 28.39 -30.74 -4.29
C GLN A 266 27.43 -31.28 -3.22
N GLU A 267 26.16 -31.51 -3.56
CA GLU A 267 25.10 -31.75 -2.56
C GLU A 267 24.54 -33.18 -2.54
N ALA A 268 24.85 -34.00 -3.54
CA ALA A 268 24.39 -35.38 -3.59
C ALA A 268 25.08 -36.24 -2.52
N THR A 269 24.29 -37.18 -1.99
CA THR A 269 24.67 -38.13 -0.94
C THR A 269 24.85 -39.53 -1.52
N SER A 270 25.43 -40.44 -0.74
CA SER A 270 25.60 -41.84 -1.14
C SER A 270 24.27 -42.58 -1.38
N SER A 271 23.13 -42.03 -0.95
CA SER A 271 21.79 -42.55 -1.23
C SER A 271 21.20 -42.11 -2.58
N ASP A 272 21.80 -41.14 -3.28
CA ASP A 272 21.25 -40.53 -4.52
C ASP A 272 21.69 -41.29 -5.81
N GLN A 273 21.89 -42.61 -5.70
CA GLN A 273 22.73 -43.41 -6.62
C GLN A 273 22.25 -43.50 -8.07
N THR A 274 20.98 -43.21 -8.36
CA THR A 274 20.39 -43.45 -9.70
C THR A 274 19.51 -42.32 -10.22
N SER A 275 19.24 -41.26 -9.45
CA SER A 275 18.36 -40.15 -9.84
C SER A 275 19.07 -38.79 -9.71
N TRP A 276 18.60 -37.78 -10.46
CA TRP A 276 19.06 -36.39 -10.34
C TRP A 276 18.40 -35.72 -9.13
N THR A 277 18.86 -36.13 -7.96
CA THR A 277 18.38 -35.67 -6.66
C THR A 277 19.54 -35.25 -5.75
N ILE A 278 19.22 -34.47 -4.72
CA ILE A 278 20.14 -34.02 -3.66
C ILE A 278 19.49 -34.19 -2.29
N HIS A 279 20.31 -34.13 -1.23
CA HIS A 279 19.88 -34.23 0.17
C HIS A 279 19.15 -35.54 0.53
N GLY A 280 19.66 -36.68 0.04
CA GLY A 280 19.10 -38.00 0.34
C GLY A 280 17.77 -38.24 -0.37
N GLY A 281 17.69 -37.85 -1.64
CA GLY A 281 16.52 -38.01 -2.49
C GLY A 281 15.42 -36.99 -2.24
N LYS A 282 15.54 -36.07 -1.28
CA LYS A 282 14.48 -35.13 -0.90
C LYS A 282 14.19 -34.05 -1.94
N VAL A 283 15.20 -33.60 -2.69
CA VAL A 283 15.03 -32.55 -3.69
C VAL A 283 15.45 -33.10 -5.05
N GLY A 284 14.51 -33.17 -6.00
CA GLY A 284 14.81 -33.45 -7.40
C GLY A 284 15.27 -32.18 -8.10
N ILE A 285 16.29 -32.25 -8.96
CA ILE A 285 16.82 -31.08 -9.68
C ILE A 285 16.63 -31.26 -11.19
N ASN A 286 16.10 -30.24 -11.84
CA ASN A 286 15.70 -30.25 -13.25
C ASN A 286 16.05 -28.90 -13.91
N GLY A 287 16.22 -28.91 -15.23
CA GLY A 287 16.40 -27.71 -16.05
C GLY A 287 15.28 -27.53 -17.06
N LEU A 288 14.86 -26.29 -17.27
CA LEU A 288 13.96 -25.86 -18.34
C LEU A 288 14.75 -24.90 -19.24
N TRP A 289 14.97 -25.30 -20.49
CA TRP A 289 15.64 -24.45 -21.47
C TRP A 289 14.58 -23.70 -22.29
N ALA A 290 14.31 -22.44 -21.93
CA ALA A 290 13.28 -21.60 -22.54
C ALA A 290 13.41 -20.13 -22.15
N THR A 291 12.68 -19.25 -22.85
CA THR A 291 12.42 -17.87 -22.36
C THR A 291 11.48 -17.89 -21.16
N TYR A 292 11.39 -16.76 -20.43
CA TYR A 292 10.42 -16.61 -19.34
C TYR A 292 9.00 -16.89 -19.82
N ASP A 293 8.56 -16.27 -20.91
CA ASP A 293 7.22 -16.46 -21.46
C ASP A 293 6.95 -17.92 -21.84
N ALA A 294 7.90 -18.59 -22.50
CA ALA A 294 7.73 -19.98 -22.91
C ALA A 294 7.70 -20.93 -21.71
N GLY A 295 8.58 -20.72 -20.72
CA GLY A 295 8.60 -21.49 -19.48
C GLY A 295 7.32 -21.30 -18.67
N LEU A 296 6.88 -20.06 -18.49
CA LEU A 296 5.63 -19.72 -17.80
C LEU A 296 4.39 -20.27 -18.51
N ALA A 297 4.35 -20.24 -19.85
CA ALA A 297 3.28 -20.85 -20.63
C ALA A 297 3.27 -22.38 -20.49
N TYR A 298 4.43 -23.03 -20.50
CA TYR A 298 4.55 -24.47 -20.23
C TYR A 298 4.02 -24.83 -18.84
N ILE A 299 4.39 -24.04 -17.82
CA ILE A 299 3.95 -24.19 -16.43
C ILE A 299 2.44 -23.99 -16.30
N GLY A 300 1.88 -23.01 -17.00
CA GLY A 300 0.44 -22.73 -17.05
C GLY A 300 -0.38 -23.83 -17.71
N ASN A 301 0.15 -24.42 -18.78
CA ASN A 301 -0.47 -25.55 -19.50
C ASN A 301 -0.24 -26.91 -18.82
N GLU A 302 -0.11 -26.92 -17.50
CA GLU A 302 0.10 -28.11 -16.67
C GLU A 302 1.37 -28.92 -17.04
N GLY A 303 2.39 -28.30 -17.62
CA GLY A 303 3.62 -28.98 -18.04
C GLY A 303 4.36 -29.69 -16.89
N LEU A 304 4.28 -29.16 -15.67
CA LEU A 304 4.88 -29.76 -14.47
C LEU A 304 4.07 -30.93 -13.88
N ARG A 305 2.85 -31.18 -14.36
CA ARG A 305 1.91 -32.14 -13.76
C ARG A 305 2.47 -33.56 -13.75
N ALA A 306 3.02 -34.02 -14.87
CA ALA A 306 3.55 -35.39 -15.00
C ALA A 306 4.70 -35.68 -14.02
N ALA A 307 5.55 -34.68 -13.75
CA ALA A 307 6.66 -34.79 -12.80
C ALA A 307 6.20 -34.70 -11.34
N SER A 308 5.14 -33.92 -11.05
CA SER A 308 4.56 -33.77 -9.70
C SER A 308 3.72 -34.96 -9.23
N THR A 309 3.09 -35.70 -10.14
CA THR A 309 2.23 -36.86 -9.82
C THR A 309 2.98 -38.19 -9.77
N ALA A 310 4.27 -38.21 -10.17
CA ALA A 310 5.10 -39.41 -10.21
C ALA A 310 5.30 -40.08 -8.83
N ALA A 311 5.01 -39.36 -7.74
CA ALA A 311 5.03 -39.86 -6.36
C ALA A 311 3.71 -40.54 -5.92
N GLY A 312 2.78 -40.85 -6.83
CA GLY A 312 1.49 -41.50 -6.55
C GLY A 312 0.34 -40.53 -6.23
N ALA A 313 0.57 -39.21 -6.30
CA ALA A 313 -0.44 -38.18 -6.07
C ALA A 313 -1.38 -38.03 -7.29
N GLN A 314 -2.68 -37.89 -7.04
CA GLN A 314 -3.70 -37.68 -8.09
C GLN A 314 -3.75 -36.23 -8.59
N LYS A 315 -3.16 -35.28 -7.84
CA LYS A 315 -3.14 -33.83 -8.13
C LYS A 315 -1.72 -33.29 -7.96
N GLU A 316 -1.38 -32.25 -8.72
CA GLU A 316 -0.12 -31.53 -8.56
C GLU A 316 -0.10 -30.77 -7.22
N GLY A 317 1.02 -30.88 -6.50
CA GLY A 317 1.26 -30.22 -5.22
C GLY A 317 1.51 -28.71 -5.35
N GLN A 318 1.83 -28.07 -4.22
CA GLN A 318 2.03 -26.62 -4.19
C GLN A 318 3.23 -26.17 -5.05
N ARG A 319 3.05 -25.08 -5.78
CA ARG A 319 4.09 -24.49 -6.63
C ARG A 319 4.57 -23.16 -6.05
N CYS A 320 5.89 -22.97 -6.04
CA CYS A 320 6.53 -21.70 -5.75
C CYS A 320 7.37 -21.25 -6.95
N LEU A 321 7.16 -20.02 -7.42
CA LEU A 321 8.02 -19.38 -8.42
C LEU A 321 9.06 -18.50 -7.71
N LEU A 322 10.33 -18.56 -8.11
CA LEU A 322 11.40 -17.71 -7.60
C LEU A 322 11.79 -16.69 -8.65
N TRP A 323 11.83 -15.42 -8.26
CA TRP A 323 12.34 -14.35 -9.11
C TRP A 323 13.29 -13.47 -8.29
N LEU A 324 14.56 -13.88 -8.31
CA LEU A 324 15.62 -13.37 -7.44
C LEU A 324 16.47 -12.30 -8.14
N GLY A 325 17.36 -11.66 -7.39
CA GLY A 325 18.35 -10.71 -7.88
C GLY A 325 17.81 -9.31 -8.22
N SER A 326 16.56 -9.00 -7.85
CA SER A 326 15.88 -7.76 -8.26
C SER A 326 15.82 -7.61 -9.78
N SER A 327 15.73 -8.73 -10.51
CA SER A 327 15.53 -8.77 -11.95
C SER A 327 14.26 -8.05 -12.40
N ILE A 328 13.28 -7.93 -11.49
CA ILE A 328 12.10 -7.08 -11.67
C ILE A 328 12.45 -5.60 -11.91
N GLY A 329 13.59 -5.14 -11.39
CA GLY A 329 14.12 -3.81 -11.62
C GLY A 329 14.61 -3.56 -13.04
N ASN A 330 14.76 -4.59 -13.89
CA ASN A 330 15.10 -4.40 -15.30
C ASN A 330 13.88 -4.02 -16.15
N PHE A 331 12.69 -4.06 -15.56
CA PHE A 331 11.44 -3.64 -16.16
C PHE A 331 11.07 -2.26 -15.64
N ASP A 332 10.48 -1.42 -16.49
CA ASP A 332 9.74 -0.28 -15.98
C ASP A 332 8.57 -0.76 -15.09
N ARG A 333 8.05 0.15 -14.26
CA ARG A 333 7.02 -0.18 -13.25
C ARG A 333 5.77 -0.83 -13.85
N LYS A 334 5.35 -0.39 -15.04
CA LYS A 334 4.16 -0.90 -15.72
C LYS A 334 4.42 -2.29 -16.29
N ALA A 335 5.55 -2.46 -16.98
CA ALA A 335 5.96 -3.74 -17.53
C ALA A 335 6.17 -4.79 -16.43
N ALA A 336 6.75 -4.40 -15.28
CA ALA A 336 6.86 -5.26 -14.10
C ALA A 336 5.49 -5.70 -13.59
N ALA A 337 4.54 -4.76 -13.48
CA ALA A 337 3.18 -5.04 -13.02
C ALA A 337 2.40 -5.94 -14.00
N GLU A 338 2.50 -5.67 -15.30
CA GLU A 338 1.90 -6.48 -16.36
C GLU A 338 2.50 -7.90 -16.39
N PHE A 339 3.82 -8.04 -16.22
CA PHE A 339 4.48 -9.33 -16.16
C PHE A 339 4.02 -10.16 -14.96
N LEU A 340 3.95 -9.56 -13.77
CA LEU A 340 3.43 -10.23 -12.58
C LEU A 340 1.95 -10.60 -12.73
N ALA A 341 1.11 -9.69 -13.23
CA ALA A 341 -0.31 -9.94 -13.46
C ALA A 341 -0.54 -11.08 -14.47
N LYS A 342 0.25 -11.11 -15.55
CA LYS A 342 0.24 -12.19 -16.54
C LYS A 342 0.67 -13.52 -15.90
N THR A 343 1.79 -13.52 -15.18
CA THR A 343 2.31 -14.70 -14.47
C THR A 343 1.30 -15.26 -13.48
N ALA A 344 0.69 -14.41 -12.66
CA ALA A 344 -0.36 -14.79 -11.72
C ALA A 344 -1.54 -15.42 -12.47
N ARG A 345 -2.03 -14.80 -13.54
CA ARG A 345 -3.19 -15.28 -14.31
C ARG A 345 -2.93 -16.59 -15.04
N GLU A 346 -1.80 -16.72 -15.73
CA GLU A 346 -1.54 -17.80 -16.68
C GLU A 346 -0.77 -18.98 -16.07
N SER A 347 0.06 -18.75 -15.04
CA SER A 347 1.03 -19.74 -14.56
C SER A 347 0.89 -20.11 -13.09
N MET A 348 0.03 -19.43 -12.33
CA MET A 348 -0.22 -19.71 -10.92
C MET A 348 -1.66 -20.18 -10.70
N ARG A 349 -1.86 -21.08 -9.75
CA ARG A 349 -3.18 -21.48 -9.22
C ARG A 349 -3.44 -20.80 -7.89
N ALA A 350 -4.69 -20.81 -7.44
CA ALA A 350 -5.00 -20.35 -6.09
C ALA A 350 -4.18 -21.17 -5.06
N GLY A 351 -3.48 -20.47 -4.16
CA GLY A 351 -2.56 -21.04 -3.17
C GLY A 351 -1.11 -21.22 -3.64
N ASP A 352 -0.82 -21.08 -4.94
CA ASP A 352 0.57 -21.06 -5.43
C ASP A 352 1.26 -19.77 -4.96
N THR A 353 2.57 -19.86 -4.71
CA THR A 353 3.38 -18.77 -4.17
C THR A 353 4.42 -18.26 -5.15
N MET A 354 4.92 -17.07 -4.88
CA MET A 354 6.08 -16.50 -5.57
C MET A 354 6.98 -15.79 -4.56
N LEU A 355 8.28 -16.05 -4.63
CA LEU A 355 9.30 -15.36 -3.86
C LEU A 355 10.00 -14.34 -4.78
N ILE A 356 9.85 -13.06 -4.46
CA ILE A 356 10.30 -11.96 -5.31
C ILE A 356 11.30 -11.11 -4.53
N SER A 357 12.48 -10.95 -5.10
CA SER A 357 13.50 -10.05 -4.57
C SER A 357 13.38 -8.67 -5.19
N ILE A 358 13.41 -7.63 -4.36
CA ILE A 358 13.21 -6.24 -4.76
C ILE A 358 14.25 -5.37 -4.06
N ASP A 359 15.10 -4.71 -4.84
CA ASP A 359 16.01 -3.68 -4.36
C ASP A 359 15.22 -2.39 -4.07
N ARG A 360 15.42 -1.83 -2.87
CA ARG A 360 14.66 -0.66 -2.43
C ARG A 360 15.27 0.63 -2.98
N ARG A 361 14.47 1.69 -2.97
CA ARG A 361 14.98 3.06 -3.15
C ARG A 361 15.89 3.43 -1.97
N ASN A 362 17.17 3.15 -2.13
CA ASN A 362 18.23 3.47 -1.16
C ASN A 362 18.77 4.89 -1.35
N LYS A 363 19.72 5.30 -0.49
CA LYS A 363 20.40 6.59 -0.63
C LYS A 363 21.06 6.69 -2.01
N PRO A 364 20.89 7.81 -2.75
CA PRO A 364 21.45 7.99 -4.08
C PRO A 364 22.94 7.65 -4.21
N ALA A 365 23.74 8.02 -3.20
CA ALA A 365 25.17 7.77 -3.19
C ALA A 365 25.52 6.26 -3.10
N ASP A 366 24.74 5.49 -2.34
CA ASP A 366 24.97 4.05 -2.18
C ASP A 366 24.61 3.31 -3.48
N VAL A 367 23.53 3.73 -4.16
CA VAL A 367 23.16 3.17 -5.46
C VAL A 367 24.19 3.56 -6.52
N ALA A 368 24.61 4.82 -6.58
CA ALA A 368 25.64 5.25 -7.53
C ALA A 368 26.95 4.49 -7.33
N LEU A 369 27.38 4.26 -6.09
CA LEU A 369 28.59 3.49 -5.78
C LEU A 369 28.48 2.02 -6.22
N ALA A 370 27.30 1.41 -6.10
CA ALA A 370 27.08 0.03 -6.53
C ALA A 370 27.26 -0.17 -8.04
N TYR A 371 26.87 0.82 -8.85
CA TYR A 371 26.95 0.73 -10.32
C TYR A 371 28.13 1.50 -10.92
N ASN A 372 28.87 2.27 -10.12
CA ASN A 372 30.07 2.97 -10.56
C ASN A 372 31.17 2.81 -9.50
N ASP A 373 31.62 1.56 -9.35
CA ASP A 373 32.58 1.18 -8.34
C ASP A 373 33.98 1.75 -8.66
N PRO A 374 34.77 2.17 -7.65
CA PRO A 374 36.09 2.76 -7.87
C PRO A 374 37.11 1.81 -8.50
N ALA A 375 36.92 0.49 -8.37
CA ALA A 375 37.77 -0.53 -8.98
C ALA A 375 37.51 -0.66 -10.50
N GLY A 376 36.39 -0.12 -10.98
CA GLY A 376 35.99 -0.16 -12.38
C GLY A 376 35.45 -1.51 -12.85
N LEU A 377 35.00 -2.37 -11.93
CA LEU A 377 34.44 -3.69 -12.26
C LEU A 377 33.14 -3.57 -13.06
N THR A 378 32.25 -2.66 -12.67
CA THR A 378 31.01 -2.38 -13.42
C THR A 378 31.35 -1.81 -14.79
N ARG A 379 32.28 -0.83 -14.87
CA ARG A 379 32.76 -0.31 -16.16
C ARG A 379 33.26 -1.44 -17.06
N ASP A 380 34.12 -2.32 -16.54
CA ASP A 380 34.72 -3.38 -17.34
C ASP A 380 33.67 -4.41 -17.79
N PHE A 381 32.69 -4.74 -16.93
CA PHE A 381 31.54 -5.60 -17.25
C PHE A 381 30.68 -5.01 -18.36
N ILE A 382 30.31 -3.74 -18.25
CA ILE A 382 29.47 -3.04 -19.22
C ILE A 382 30.21 -2.91 -20.55
N MET A 383 31.48 -2.49 -20.53
CA MET A 383 32.27 -2.29 -21.75
C MET A 383 32.55 -3.60 -22.50
N ASN A 384 32.65 -4.75 -21.81
CA ASN A 384 32.73 -6.06 -22.46
C ASN A 384 31.50 -6.35 -23.34
N GLY A 385 30.34 -5.78 -23.02
CA GLY A 385 29.13 -5.89 -23.85
C GLY A 385 29.33 -5.39 -25.28
N LEU A 386 30.11 -4.31 -25.48
CA LEU A 386 30.44 -3.83 -26.82
C LEU A 386 31.33 -4.81 -27.58
N ASP A 387 32.30 -5.43 -26.90
CA ASP A 387 33.19 -6.42 -27.51
C ASP A 387 32.40 -7.69 -27.89
N HIS A 388 31.42 -8.07 -27.08
CA HIS A 388 30.52 -9.18 -27.41
C HIS A 388 29.59 -8.83 -28.58
N ALA A 389 28.98 -7.65 -28.57
CA ALA A 389 28.17 -7.17 -29.69
C ALA A 389 28.98 -7.11 -30.99
N ASP A 390 30.25 -6.70 -30.94
CA ASP A 390 31.14 -6.73 -32.09
C ASP A 390 31.33 -8.16 -32.63
N ARG A 391 31.61 -9.13 -31.76
CA ARG A 391 31.72 -10.56 -32.13
C ARG A 391 30.47 -11.05 -32.84
N VAL A 392 29.28 -10.77 -32.28
CA VAL A 392 27.98 -11.13 -32.87
C VAL A 392 27.76 -10.45 -34.24
N LEU A 393 28.29 -9.24 -34.41
CA LEU A 393 28.21 -8.49 -35.67
C LEU A 393 29.25 -8.93 -36.72
N GLY A 394 30.26 -9.71 -36.35
CA GLY A 394 31.31 -10.24 -37.25
C GLY A 394 32.74 -9.78 -36.95
N GLY A 395 32.97 -9.15 -35.80
CA GLY A 395 34.29 -8.90 -35.22
C GLY A 395 35.07 -7.70 -35.78
N ASN A 396 34.41 -6.78 -36.50
CA ASN A 396 35.02 -5.58 -37.10
C ASN A 396 34.02 -4.40 -37.25
N ALA A 397 32.92 -4.42 -36.51
CA ALA A 397 31.84 -3.44 -36.62
C ALA A 397 31.92 -2.37 -35.52
N ILE A 398 32.23 -2.77 -34.29
CA ILE A 398 32.25 -1.91 -33.09
C ILE A 398 33.66 -1.91 -32.50
N ASP A 399 34.21 -0.72 -32.29
CA ASP A 399 35.49 -0.50 -31.60
C ASP A 399 35.20 0.09 -30.21
N SER A 400 35.24 -0.75 -29.18
CA SER A 400 34.93 -0.37 -27.80
C SER A 400 35.83 0.75 -27.27
N SER A 401 37.04 0.90 -27.81
CA SER A 401 37.96 1.99 -27.45
C SER A 401 37.45 3.39 -27.83
N LYS A 402 36.43 3.48 -28.70
CA LYS A 402 35.77 4.74 -29.07
C LYS A 402 34.62 5.13 -28.15
N PHE A 403 34.28 4.28 -27.19
CA PHE A 403 33.23 4.53 -26.21
C PHE A 403 33.81 4.67 -24.80
N GLU A 404 32.99 5.19 -23.90
CA GLU A 404 33.20 5.13 -22.45
C GLU A 404 31.89 4.77 -21.75
N TYR A 405 32.02 4.17 -20.57
CA TYR A 405 30.90 3.96 -19.68
C TYR A 405 30.43 5.30 -19.12
N PHE A 406 29.13 5.56 -19.21
CA PHE A 406 28.50 6.75 -18.69
C PHE A 406 27.20 6.37 -17.98
N ASP A 407 26.96 6.92 -16.80
CA ASP A 407 25.84 6.49 -15.97
C ASP A 407 25.22 7.65 -15.19
N ARG A 408 24.04 7.39 -14.62
CA ARG A 408 23.48 8.21 -13.54
C ARG A 408 22.54 7.41 -12.67
N TYR A 409 22.37 7.88 -11.43
CA TYR A 409 21.20 7.54 -10.64
C TYR A 409 20.14 8.63 -10.75
N ASN A 410 18.99 8.31 -11.34
CA ASN A 410 17.84 9.19 -11.40
C ASN A 410 16.99 9.01 -10.13
N ALA A 411 17.29 9.81 -9.10
CA ALA A 411 16.63 9.70 -7.79
C ALA A 411 15.11 9.92 -7.86
N ARG A 412 14.63 10.77 -8.78
CA ARG A 412 13.20 11.02 -8.98
C ARG A 412 12.50 9.74 -9.45
N GLU A 413 13.03 9.16 -10.52
CA GLU A 413 12.52 7.95 -11.14
C GLU A 413 12.84 6.69 -10.33
N GLY A 414 13.74 6.81 -9.35
CA GLY A 414 14.21 5.72 -8.49
C GLY A 414 14.90 4.63 -9.30
N ARG A 415 15.79 4.98 -10.23
CA ARG A 415 16.48 3.99 -11.08
C ARG A 415 17.91 4.40 -11.39
N HIS A 416 18.78 3.41 -11.52
CA HIS A 416 20.09 3.59 -12.14
C HIS A 416 19.95 3.42 -13.66
N GLU A 417 20.72 4.19 -14.43
CA GLU A 417 20.73 4.19 -15.89
C GLU A 417 22.17 4.09 -16.40
N SER A 418 22.44 3.12 -17.27
CA SER A 418 23.76 2.88 -17.89
C SER A 418 23.73 3.17 -19.40
N TYR A 419 24.80 3.82 -19.88
CA TYR A 419 24.98 4.22 -21.27
C TYR A 419 26.40 3.95 -21.77
N TYR A 420 26.52 3.74 -23.07
CA TYR A 420 27.77 3.93 -23.79
C TYR A 420 27.78 5.34 -24.38
N ARG A 421 28.78 6.15 -24.03
CA ARG A 421 28.98 7.48 -24.61
C ARG A 421 30.08 7.43 -25.66
N ALA A 422 29.79 7.87 -26.87
CA ALA A 422 30.79 7.97 -27.93
C ALA A 422 31.80 9.09 -27.65
N LYS A 423 33.10 8.78 -27.67
CA LYS A 423 34.18 9.75 -27.47
C LYS A 423 34.57 10.49 -28.75
N VAL A 424 34.25 9.91 -29.91
CA VAL A 424 34.56 10.45 -31.23
C VAL A 424 33.44 10.10 -32.21
N ALA A 425 33.16 10.98 -33.16
CA ALA A 425 32.24 10.67 -34.25
C ALA A 425 32.82 9.56 -35.14
N HIS A 426 32.03 8.53 -35.45
CA HIS A 426 32.43 7.42 -36.29
C HIS A 426 31.21 6.70 -36.91
N THR A 427 31.46 5.63 -37.67
CA THR A 427 30.42 4.83 -38.30
C THR A 427 30.58 3.37 -37.90
N ILE A 428 29.48 2.71 -37.53
CA ILE A 428 29.40 1.27 -37.33
C ILE A 428 28.97 0.63 -38.66
N ALA A 429 29.83 -0.20 -39.24
CA ALA A 429 29.55 -0.89 -40.51
C ALA A 429 29.01 -2.30 -40.25
N ILE A 430 27.77 -2.58 -40.64
CA ILE A 430 27.13 -3.88 -40.40
C ILE A 430 27.53 -4.86 -41.51
N ALA A 431 28.40 -5.81 -41.17
CA ALA A 431 28.92 -6.80 -42.12
C ALA A 431 27.78 -7.54 -42.87
N GLY A 432 27.90 -7.64 -44.19
CA GLY A 432 26.95 -8.34 -45.05
C GLY A 432 25.71 -7.54 -45.49
N SER A 433 25.43 -6.37 -44.92
CA SER A 433 24.28 -5.52 -45.30
C SER A 433 24.66 -4.33 -46.19
N GLY A 434 25.93 -3.90 -46.16
CA GLY A 434 26.38 -2.65 -46.79
C GLY A 434 25.94 -1.38 -46.05
N GLU A 435 25.30 -1.53 -44.89
CA GLU A 435 24.72 -0.45 -44.11
C GLU A 435 25.73 0.14 -43.11
N CYS A 436 25.66 1.47 -42.97
CA CYS A 436 26.57 2.28 -42.18
C CYS A 436 25.77 3.13 -41.20
N ILE A 437 25.89 2.85 -39.91
CA ILE A 437 25.16 3.56 -38.86
C ILE A 437 26.06 4.67 -38.31
N PRO A 438 25.70 5.96 -38.48
CA PRO A 438 26.49 7.07 -37.94
C PRO A 438 26.32 7.17 -36.43
N ILE A 439 27.43 7.38 -35.72
CA ILE A 439 27.51 7.67 -34.30
C ILE A 439 28.18 9.04 -34.14
N GLU A 440 27.47 9.98 -33.51
CA GLU A 440 28.00 11.33 -33.26
C GLU A 440 28.90 11.37 -32.02
N GLU A 441 29.83 12.33 -31.94
CA GLU A 441 30.60 12.55 -30.72
C GLU A 441 29.69 12.97 -29.58
N GLY A 442 29.84 12.32 -28.42
CA GLY A 442 28.98 12.51 -27.25
C GLY A 442 27.63 11.80 -27.31
N GLU A 443 27.30 11.12 -28.42
CA GLU A 443 26.05 10.37 -28.53
C GLU A 443 25.96 9.25 -27.48
N LEU A 444 24.79 9.11 -26.87
CA LEU A 444 24.50 8.06 -25.89
C LEU A 444 23.76 6.90 -26.56
N ILE A 445 24.23 5.68 -26.26
CA ILE A 445 23.54 4.43 -26.54
C ILE A 445 23.09 3.87 -25.21
N HIS A 446 21.78 3.75 -24.99
CA HIS A 446 21.24 3.19 -23.75
C HIS A 446 21.53 1.68 -23.69
N MET A 447 21.84 1.21 -22.49
CA MET A 447 22.20 -0.18 -22.25
C MET A 447 21.23 -0.82 -21.27
N GLU A 448 21.16 -0.34 -20.03
CA GLU A 448 20.23 -0.88 -19.04
C GLU A 448 19.66 0.21 -18.14
N SER A 449 18.53 -0.13 -17.53
CA SER A 449 17.97 0.62 -16.41
C SER A 449 17.71 -0.35 -15.27
N SER A 450 18.10 0.00 -14.05
CA SER A 450 17.80 -0.77 -12.85
C SER A 450 16.93 0.02 -11.89
N TYR A 451 15.63 -0.23 -11.96
CA TYR A 451 14.59 0.34 -11.11
C TYR A 451 14.67 -0.18 -9.69
N LYS A 452 14.46 0.75 -8.77
CA LYS A 452 14.40 0.59 -7.32
C LYS A 452 12.99 0.96 -6.88
N PHE A 453 12.44 0.22 -5.92
CA PHE A 453 11.04 0.37 -5.52
C PHE A 453 10.94 0.88 -4.08
N GLY A 454 10.09 1.89 -3.85
CA GLY A 454 9.62 2.24 -2.51
C GLY A 454 8.59 1.22 -2.01
N GLU A 455 8.33 1.18 -0.71
CA GLU A 455 7.39 0.20 -0.13
C GLU A 455 5.97 0.34 -0.69
N ARG A 456 5.50 1.58 -0.86
CA ARG A 456 4.20 1.86 -1.47
C ARG A 456 4.14 1.38 -2.92
N GLU A 457 5.19 1.63 -3.70
CA GLU A 457 5.28 1.19 -5.10
C GLU A 457 5.23 -0.35 -5.18
N THR A 458 5.92 -1.04 -4.27
CA THR A 458 5.89 -2.51 -4.18
C THR A 458 4.52 -3.06 -3.81
N LEU A 459 3.82 -2.43 -2.84
CA LEU A 459 2.48 -2.87 -2.47
C LEU A 459 1.46 -2.67 -3.60
N ASN A 460 1.54 -1.55 -4.32
CA ASN A 460 0.70 -1.28 -5.50
C ASN A 460 0.99 -2.24 -6.64
N LEU A 461 2.26 -2.60 -6.84
CA LEU A 461 2.68 -3.57 -7.83
C LEU A 461 2.03 -4.95 -7.61
N PHE A 462 2.02 -5.43 -6.36
CA PHE A 462 1.38 -6.71 -6.03
C PHE A 462 -0.15 -6.65 -6.08
N ASP A 463 -0.74 -5.55 -5.60
CA ASP A 463 -2.19 -5.31 -5.68
C ASP A 463 -2.69 -5.30 -7.13
N TYR A 464 -1.98 -4.61 -8.03
CA TYR A 464 -2.28 -4.62 -9.47
C TYR A 464 -2.15 -6.04 -10.07
N ALA A 465 -1.15 -6.81 -9.63
CA ALA A 465 -0.94 -8.17 -10.12
C ALA A 465 -1.96 -9.19 -9.57
N GLY A 466 -2.85 -8.80 -8.65
CA GLY A 466 -3.76 -9.71 -7.98
C GLY A 466 -3.05 -10.66 -7.01
N LEU A 467 -1.91 -10.25 -6.46
CA LEU A 467 -1.08 -11.04 -5.57
C LEU A 467 -1.19 -10.52 -4.13
N ARG A 468 -1.37 -11.42 -3.17
CA ARG A 468 -1.44 -11.09 -1.74
C ARG A 468 -0.07 -11.24 -1.11
N VAL A 469 0.39 -10.25 -0.36
CA VAL A 469 1.62 -10.34 0.44
C VAL A 469 1.38 -11.26 1.63
N VAL A 470 2.18 -12.33 1.73
CA VAL A 470 2.18 -13.26 2.87
C VAL A 470 3.26 -12.86 3.87
N HIS A 471 4.43 -12.50 3.36
CA HIS A 471 5.60 -12.24 4.20
C HIS A 471 6.64 -11.37 3.51
N ARG A 472 7.48 -10.72 4.32
CA ARG A 472 8.64 -9.97 3.85
C ARG A 472 9.82 -10.20 4.79
N TRP A 473 10.99 -10.47 4.21
CA TRP A 473 12.28 -10.43 4.88
C TRP A 473 13.10 -9.27 4.32
N SER A 474 13.93 -8.67 5.16
CA SER A 474 14.85 -7.60 4.76
C SER A 474 16.25 -7.88 5.29
N ASP A 475 17.26 -7.28 4.67
CA ASP A 475 18.59 -7.28 5.24
C ASP A 475 18.64 -6.43 6.52
N LYS A 476 19.75 -6.48 7.26
CA LYS A 476 19.90 -5.80 8.56
C LYS A 476 19.77 -4.28 8.49
N THR A 477 19.95 -3.70 7.31
CA THR A 477 19.82 -2.25 7.07
C THR A 477 18.55 -1.88 6.33
N ASP A 478 17.66 -2.84 6.07
CA ASP A 478 16.39 -2.67 5.37
C ASP A 478 16.53 -1.98 3.99
N ARG A 479 17.63 -2.28 3.28
CA ARG A 479 17.97 -1.79 1.93
C ARG A 479 17.45 -2.69 0.82
N TYR A 480 17.17 -3.95 1.12
CA TYR A 480 16.78 -4.97 0.16
C TYR A 480 15.67 -5.85 0.76
N GLY A 481 14.65 -6.16 -0.04
CA GLY A 481 13.49 -6.95 0.40
C GLY A 481 13.33 -8.25 -0.37
N VAL A 482 13.06 -9.35 0.33
CA VAL A 482 12.58 -10.60 -0.25
C VAL A 482 11.13 -10.79 0.18
N TRP A 483 10.22 -10.85 -0.78
CA TRP A 483 8.77 -10.86 -0.56
C TRP A 483 8.20 -12.22 -0.94
N LEU A 484 7.45 -12.84 -0.01
CA LEU A 484 6.60 -13.99 -0.32
C LEU A 484 5.20 -13.47 -0.60
N VAL A 485 4.74 -13.71 -1.82
CA VAL A 485 3.38 -13.42 -2.26
C VAL A 485 2.68 -14.71 -2.66
N GLU A 486 1.35 -14.71 -2.60
CA GLU A 486 0.51 -15.81 -3.06
C GLU A 486 -0.53 -15.33 -4.07
N LYS A 487 -0.99 -16.24 -4.93
CA LYS A 487 -2.22 -16.03 -5.70
C LYS A 487 -3.41 -16.48 -4.85
N PRO A 488 -4.23 -15.55 -4.31
CA PRO A 488 -5.41 -15.93 -3.56
C PRO A 488 -6.51 -16.46 -4.49
N CYS A 489 -7.54 -17.11 -3.93
CA CYS A 489 -8.71 -17.55 -4.71
C CYS A 489 -9.63 -16.39 -5.14
N PHE A 490 -9.52 -15.24 -4.49
CA PHE A 490 -10.11 -13.95 -4.88
C PHE A 490 -9.20 -12.80 -4.42
N HIS A 491 -9.28 -11.64 -5.06
CA HIS A 491 -8.50 -10.47 -4.69
C HIS A 491 -9.29 -9.19 -4.91
N PHE A 492 -9.52 -8.41 -3.84
CA PHE A 492 -10.06 -7.07 -3.94
C PHE A 492 -8.92 -6.09 -4.22
N SER A 493 -8.81 -5.61 -5.45
CA SER A 493 -7.77 -4.65 -5.83
C SER A 493 -8.12 -3.23 -5.40
N ASN A 494 -7.14 -2.49 -4.91
CA ASN A 494 -7.19 -1.05 -4.73
C ASN A 494 -6.86 -0.30 -6.04
N SER A 495 -6.35 -0.98 -7.06
CA SER A 495 -5.71 -0.39 -8.25
C SER A 495 -6.41 -0.77 -9.57
N SER A 496 -7.54 -1.47 -9.51
CA SER A 496 -8.19 -2.18 -10.63
C SER A 496 -8.76 -1.32 -11.75
N THR A 497 -8.65 0.00 -11.68
CA THR A 497 -9.27 0.90 -12.66
C THR A 497 -8.32 1.47 -13.70
N LEU A 498 -7.12 0.91 -13.87
CA LEU A 498 -6.49 1.01 -15.18
C LEU A 498 -7.38 0.16 -16.09
N PRO A 499 -8.16 0.73 -17.04
CA PRO A 499 -8.78 -0.09 -18.05
C PRO A 499 -7.66 -0.92 -18.61
N ALA A 500 -7.85 -2.25 -18.63
CA ALA A 500 -6.96 -3.10 -19.37
C ALA A 500 -6.87 -2.44 -20.76
N LEU A 501 -5.70 -1.91 -21.10
CA LEU A 501 -5.39 -1.40 -22.44
C LEU A 501 -5.40 -2.55 -23.48
N THR A 502 -6.04 -3.67 -23.14
CA THR A 502 -6.56 -4.66 -24.05
C THR A 502 -7.65 -3.99 -24.88
N GLU A 503 -7.28 -3.69 -26.13
CA GLU A 503 -8.09 -3.17 -27.25
C GLU A 503 -7.76 -1.76 -27.76
N ALA A 504 -6.53 -1.28 -27.57
CA ALA A 504 -5.90 -0.53 -28.66
C ALA A 504 -5.58 -1.50 -29.81
N LYS A 505 -6.51 -1.60 -30.77
CA LYS A 505 -6.36 -2.31 -32.04
C LYS A 505 -4.96 -2.10 -32.64
N THR A 506 -4.29 -3.21 -32.95
CA THR A 506 -3.30 -3.37 -34.03
C THR A 506 -2.52 -2.11 -34.41
N GLN A 507 -1.31 -1.91 -33.87
CA GLN A 507 -0.19 -1.37 -34.64
C GLN A 507 1.18 -1.48 -33.94
N SER A 508 2.10 -2.10 -34.67
CA SER A 508 3.57 -2.14 -34.57
C SER A 508 4.23 -3.20 -33.69
N ASP A 509 4.63 -4.30 -34.35
CA ASP A 509 5.78 -5.14 -34.00
C ASP A 509 7.08 -4.33 -33.99
N THR A 510 7.27 -3.48 -32.97
CA THR A 510 8.60 -2.93 -32.65
C THR A 510 9.08 -3.55 -31.34
N PRO A 511 10.30 -4.14 -31.27
CA PRO A 511 10.78 -4.83 -30.07
C PRO A 511 11.05 -3.92 -28.87
N PHE A 512 10.96 -2.59 -29.03
CA PHE A 512 11.40 -1.62 -28.05
C PHE A 512 10.23 -0.70 -27.65
N LYS A 513 9.58 -1.02 -26.52
CA LYS A 513 8.63 -0.10 -25.86
C LYS A 513 9.42 1.06 -25.27
N VAL A 514 8.98 2.28 -25.58
CA VAL A 514 9.59 3.53 -25.12
C VAL A 514 9.23 3.77 -23.66
N ASP A 515 10.26 3.85 -22.82
CA ASP A 515 10.17 4.33 -21.43
C ASP A 515 9.60 5.75 -21.44
N ASN A 516 8.35 5.87 -21.03
CA ASN A 516 7.64 7.14 -20.89
C ASN A 516 8.07 7.93 -19.64
N GLY A 517 9.11 7.50 -18.90
CA GLY A 517 9.90 8.36 -18.03
C GLY A 517 9.18 8.87 -16.78
N TRP A 518 8.23 8.09 -16.25
CA TRP A 518 7.52 8.42 -15.01
C TRP A 518 7.52 7.27 -13.99
N GLY A 519 8.51 7.32 -13.12
CA GLY A 519 8.56 6.71 -11.81
C GLY A 519 7.68 7.51 -10.87
N GLY A 520 6.50 6.95 -10.58
CA GLY A 520 5.58 7.43 -9.57
C GLY A 520 4.21 7.91 -10.06
N THR A 521 3.87 7.86 -11.35
CA THR A 521 2.62 8.48 -11.84
C THR A 521 1.84 7.74 -12.93
N ASP A 522 1.95 6.41 -13.04
CA ASP A 522 0.94 5.64 -13.81
C ASP A 522 0.12 4.75 -12.88
N LEU A 523 0.74 3.94 -12.01
CA LEU A 523 -0.02 3.14 -11.02
C LEU A 523 -0.55 3.99 -9.86
N ASP A 524 0.28 4.82 -9.24
CA ASP A 524 -0.12 5.68 -8.12
C ASP A 524 -1.09 6.79 -8.55
N GLU A 525 -0.89 7.39 -9.74
CA GLU A 525 -1.85 8.33 -10.29
C GLU A 525 -3.10 7.64 -10.82
N ALA A 526 -3.04 6.45 -11.42
CA ALA A 526 -4.25 5.75 -11.84
C ALA A 526 -5.07 5.23 -10.66
N ALA A 527 -4.42 4.83 -9.55
CA ALA A 527 -5.09 4.59 -8.29
C ALA A 527 -5.78 5.89 -7.81
N GLN A 528 -5.08 7.03 -7.79
CA GLN A 528 -5.67 8.32 -7.40
C GLN A 528 -6.75 8.86 -8.36
N LYS A 529 -6.68 8.51 -9.66
CA LYS A 529 -7.63 8.91 -10.71
C LYS A 529 -8.71 7.87 -10.97
N ALA A 530 -8.73 6.79 -10.21
CA ALA A 530 -9.74 5.74 -10.33
C ALA A 530 -11.13 6.38 -10.33
N PRO A 531 -12.00 6.02 -11.30
CA PRO A 531 -13.35 6.54 -11.34
C PRO A 531 -14.04 6.31 -10.01
N LEU A 532 -14.72 7.36 -9.56
CA LEU A 532 -15.55 7.35 -8.36
C LEU A 532 -16.58 6.21 -8.44
N LEU A 533 -16.91 5.71 -7.25
CA LEU A 533 -17.82 4.62 -6.92
C LEU A 533 -19.16 4.74 -7.68
N GLY A 534 -19.31 4.02 -8.79
CA GLY A 534 -20.47 4.10 -9.68
C GLY A 534 -21.10 2.73 -9.96
N LEU A 535 -21.55 2.49 -11.20
CA LEU A 535 -21.99 1.17 -11.64
C LEU A 535 -20.84 0.14 -11.46
N PRO A 536 -21.06 -1.01 -10.79
CA PRO A 536 -20.03 -2.04 -10.69
C PRO A 536 -19.75 -2.73 -12.03
N SER A 537 -18.54 -3.27 -12.21
CA SER A 537 -18.18 -4.10 -13.36
C SER A 537 -18.53 -5.57 -13.14
N LEU A 538 -18.51 -6.38 -14.22
CA LEU A 538 -18.67 -7.83 -14.09
C LEU A 538 -17.52 -8.49 -13.30
N ASP A 539 -16.33 -7.89 -13.31
CA ASP A 539 -15.19 -8.35 -12.52
C ASP A 539 -15.38 -8.03 -11.03
N ASP A 540 -16.00 -6.90 -10.69
CA ASP A 540 -16.39 -6.59 -9.30
C ASP A 540 -17.39 -7.61 -8.77
N TRP A 541 -18.42 -7.92 -9.58
CA TRP A 541 -19.38 -8.98 -9.26
C TRP A 541 -18.68 -10.32 -9.06
N LYS A 542 -17.83 -10.73 -10.01
CA LYS A 542 -17.08 -11.98 -9.93
C LYS A 542 -16.26 -12.04 -8.64
N THR A 543 -15.53 -10.98 -8.31
CA THR A 543 -14.67 -10.91 -7.12
C THR A 543 -15.47 -11.06 -5.82
N VAL A 544 -16.60 -10.33 -5.70
CA VAL A 544 -17.47 -10.42 -4.53
C VAL A 544 -18.09 -11.82 -4.41
N TRP A 545 -18.52 -12.43 -5.51
CA TRP A 545 -19.05 -13.79 -5.50
C TRP A 545 -17.99 -14.85 -5.21
N ASP A 546 -16.76 -14.70 -5.71
CA ASP A 546 -15.65 -15.59 -5.37
C ASP A 546 -15.30 -15.50 -3.89
N ALA A 547 -15.30 -14.30 -3.30
CA ALA A 547 -15.14 -14.09 -1.87
C ALA A 547 -16.29 -14.74 -1.06
N TRP A 548 -17.54 -14.53 -1.49
CA TRP A 548 -18.71 -15.16 -0.90
C TRP A 548 -18.64 -16.68 -0.92
N ASN A 549 -18.28 -17.27 -2.07
CA ASN A 549 -18.14 -18.70 -2.25
C ASN A 549 -16.96 -19.27 -1.45
N CYS A 550 -15.83 -18.57 -1.37
CA CYS A 550 -14.71 -18.97 -0.52
C CYS A 550 -15.18 -19.13 0.93
N VAL A 551 -15.85 -18.12 1.48
CA VAL A 551 -16.35 -18.18 2.86
C VAL A 551 -17.41 -19.26 3.02
N THR A 552 -18.45 -19.26 2.19
CA THR A 552 -19.62 -20.12 2.39
C THR A 552 -19.40 -21.60 2.03
N LEU A 553 -18.50 -21.90 1.09
CA LEU A 553 -18.31 -23.27 0.59
C LEU A 553 -17.04 -23.94 1.11
N THR A 554 -16.12 -23.18 1.70
CA THR A 554 -14.85 -23.73 2.21
C THR A 554 -14.70 -23.62 3.71
N MET A 555 -15.25 -22.57 4.33
CA MET A 555 -15.15 -22.36 5.79
C MET A 555 -16.31 -22.97 6.57
N ILE A 556 -17.46 -23.19 5.92
CA ILE A 556 -18.67 -23.75 6.55
C ILE A 556 -18.77 -25.24 6.17
N PRO A 557 -18.51 -26.17 7.10
CA PRO A 557 -18.73 -27.58 6.81
C PRO A 557 -20.23 -27.91 6.75
N GLN A 558 -20.58 -29.01 6.07
CA GLN A 558 -21.98 -29.37 5.77
C GLN A 558 -22.85 -29.48 7.02
N GLU A 559 -22.30 -30.02 8.10
CA GLU A 559 -22.93 -30.15 9.41
C GLU A 559 -23.28 -28.80 10.05
N MET A 560 -22.57 -27.72 9.68
CA MET A 560 -22.75 -26.39 10.25
C MET A 560 -23.83 -25.56 9.53
N LEU A 561 -24.35 -26.03 8.39
CA LEU A 561 -25.35 -25.28 7.60
C LEU A 561 -26.61 -24.93 8.40
N HIS A 562 -27.02 -25.82 9.31
CA HIS A 562 -28.19 -25.61 10.18
C HIS A 562 -27.82 -25.12 11.59
N GLU A 563 -26.55 -24.79 11.84
CA GLU A 563 -26.12 -24.19 13.09
C GLU A 563 -26.37 -22.69 13.09
N LYS A 564 -26.56 -22.16 14.30
CA LYS A 564 -26.79 -20.75 14.60
C LYS A 564 -25.68 -20.25 15.54
N PRO A 565 -24.48 -19.91 15.03
CA PRO A 565 -23.32 -19.56 15.88
C PRO A 565 -23.55 -18.38 16.83
N ILE A 566 -24.47 -17.48 16.47
CA ILE A 566 -24.92 -16.37 17.31
C ILE A 566 -26.44 -16.46 17.43
N ASP A 567 -26.97 -16.55 18.65
CA ASP A 567 -28.40 -16.78 18.91
C ASP A 567 -29.34 -15.70 18.35
N LEU A 568 -28.85 -14.50 18.06
CA LEU A 568 -29.63 -13.41 17.48
C LEU A 568 -29.62 -13.42 15.93
N ARG A 569 -28.86 -14.32 15.30
CA ARG A 569 -28.66 -14.40 13.84
C ARG A 569 -29.29 -15.64 13.24
N HIS A 570 -29.55 -15.69 11.93
CA HIS A 570 -30.12 -16.89 11.32
C HIS A 570 -29.10 -18.05 11.21
N ILE A 571 -29.56 -19.25 10.85
CA ILE A 571 -28.68 -20.38 10.52
C ILE A 571 -27.75 -20.04 9.34
N CYS A 572 -26.61 -20.71 9.22
CA CYS A 572 -25.66 -20.43 8.14
C CYS A 572 -26.27 -20.57 6.73
N LEU A 573 -27.08 -21.62 6.50
CA LEU A 573 -27.77 -21.88 5.22
C LEU A 573 -28.66 -20.73 4.76
N PHE A 574 -29.27 -19.99 5.70
CA PHE A 574 -30.13 -18.86 5.38
C PHE A 574 -29.39 -17.81 4.55
N TYR A 575 -28.15 -17.48 4.93
CA TYR A 575 -27.37 -16.45 4.27
C TYR A 575 -27.01 -16.84 2.83
N LEU A 576 -26.75 -18.13 2.56
CA LEU A 576 -26.47 -18.62 1.21
C LEU A 576 -27.66 -18.40 0.26
N GLY A 577 -28.90 -18.46 0.76
CA GLY A 577 -30.11 -18.15 -0.02
C GLY A 577 -30.49 -16.66 -0.01
N HIS A 578 -30.24 -15.97 1.10
CA HIS A 578 -30.54 -14.54 1.28
C HIS A 578 -29.86 -13.63 0.27
N ILE A 579 -28.56 -13.83 0.03
CA ILE A 579 -27.80 -12.97 -0.88
C ILE A 579 -28.31 -13.01 -2.33
N PRO A 580 -28.47 -14.20 -2.96
CA PRO A 580 -29.07 -14.24 -4.29
C PRO A 580 -30.55 -13.79 -4.27
N ALA A 581 -31.33 -14.08 -3.22
CA ALA A 581 -32.73 -13.69 -3.15
C ALA A 581 -32.93 -12.17 -3.09
N PHE A 582 -32.15 -11.47 -2.26
CA PHE A 582 -32.18 -10.00 -2.20
C PHE A 582 -31.95 -9.39 -3.58
N THR A 583 -30.91 -9.86 -4.28
CA THR A 583 -30.58 -9.38 -5.62
C THR A 583 -31.68 -9.71 -6.64
N ASP A 584 -32.22 -10.93 -6.60
CA ASP A 584 -33.29 -11.40 -7.49
C ASP A 584 -34.58 -10.56 -7.35
N ILE A 585 -34.97 -10.27 -6.10
CA ILE A 585 -36.13 -9.43 -5.76
C ILE A 585 -35.96 -8.03 -6.35
N HIS A 586 -34.79 -7.40 -6.15
CA HIS A 586 -34.54 -6.06 -6.66
C HIS A 586 -34.48 -6.00 -8.19
N ILE A 587 -33.87 -7.00 -8.84
CA ILE A 587 -33.89 -7.11 -10.30
C ILE A 587 -35.33 -7.27 -10.81
N SER A 588 -36.12 -8.16 -10.20
CA SER A 588 -37.50 -8.44 -10.61
C SER A 588 -38.43 -7.25 -10.42
N MET A 589 -38.33 -6.54 -9.30
CA MET A 589 -39.08 -5.31 -9.07
C MET A 589 -38.75 -4.23 -10.11
N TYR A 590 -37.46 -4.05 -10.41
CA TYR A 590 -37.03 -3.03 -11.37
C TYR A 590 -37.46 -3.37 -12.81
N LEU A 591 -37.17 -4.59 -13.27
CA LEU A 591 -37.51 -5.04 -14.62
C LEU A 591 -39.00 -5.41 -14.79
N LYS A 592 -39.77 -5.42 -13.69
CA LYS A 592 -41.17 -5.88 -13.64
C LYS A 592 -41.33 -7.29 -14.21
N GLN A 593 -40.42 -8.18 -13.81
CA GLN A 593 -40.38 -9.58 -14.21
C GLN A 593 -40.66 -10.49 -13.00
N PRO A 594 -41.13 -11.73 -13.20
CA PRO A 594 -41.22 -12.72 -12.13
C PRO A 594 -39.87 -12.94 -11.43
N HIS A 595 -39.87 -13.40 -10.18
CA HIS A 595 -38.65 -13.87 -9.52
C HIS A 595 -38.11 -15.11 -10.24
N THR A 596 -36.82 -15.38 -10.08
CA THR A 596 -36.23 -16.63 -10.57
C THR A 596 -36.81 -17.82 -9.79
N ASN A 597 -37.15 -17.61 -8.51
CA ASN A 597 -37.85 -18.59 -7.69
C ASN A 597 -38.67 -17.86 -6.59
N ASP A 598 -40.00 -17.90 -6.69
CA ASP A 598 -40.90 -17.22 -5.74
C ASP A 598 -40.83 -17.81 -4.33
N ARG A 599 -40.65 -19.13 -4.20
CA ARG A 599 -40.49 -19.78 -2.88
C ARG A 599 -39.22 -19.28 -2.19
N PHE A 600 -38.11 -19.18 -2.93
CA PHE A 600 -36.83 -18.77 -2.36
C PHE A 600 -36.85 -17.28 -1.99
N SER A 601 -37.45 -16.44 -2.84
CA SER A 601 -37.67 -15.03 -2.53
C SER A 601 -38.44 -14.88 -1.21
N ALA A 602 -39.55 -15.60 -1.03
CA ALA A 602 -40.37 -15.53 0.18
C ALA A 602 -39.66 -16.02 1.47
N ILE A 603 -38.88 -17.10 1.43
CA ILE A 603 -38.23 -17.62 2.64
C ILE A 603 -36.93 -16.89 2.99
N PHE A 604 -36.29 -16.23 2.01
CA PHE A 604 -34.98 -15.60 2.20
C PHE A 604 -35.03 -14.06 2.18
N GLU A 605 -36.16 -13.41 1.91
CA GLU A 605 -36.32 -11.94 1.94
C GLU A 605 -36.21 -11.31 3.34
N ARG A 606 -36.20 -12.13 4.39
CA ARG A 606 -36.23 -11.66 5.78
C ARG A 606 -35.07 -10.73 6.11
N GLY A 607 -35.39 -9.55 6.64
CA GLY A 607 -34.43 -8.54 7.10
C GLY A 607 -34.06 -8.65 8.59
N ILE A 608 -33.21 -7.73 9.04
CA ILE A 608 -32.84 -7.58 10.46
C ILE A 608 -33.95 -6.81 11.18
N ASP A 609 -34.34 -7.27 12.36
CA ASP A 609 -35.27 -6.55 13.22
C ASP A 609 -34.54 -5.49 14.08
N PRO A 610 -34.97 -4.22 14.11
CA PRO A 610 -34.35 -3.20 14.94
C PRO A 610 -34.48 -3.50 16.45
N HIS A 611 -35.51 -4.22 16.87
CA HIS A 611 -35.84 -4.47 18.28
C HIS A 611 -35.33 -5.83 18.78
N MET A 612 -34.00 -5.98 18.83
CA MET A 612 -33.36 -7.24 19.29
C MET A 612 -33.61 -7.59 20.77
N ASP A 613 -33.98 -6.61 21.60
CA ASP A 613 -34.21 -6.81 23.05
C ASP A 613 -35.67 -7.10 23.42
N ASP A 614 -36.61 -6.89 22.50
CA ASP A 614 -38.04 -7.04 22.73
C ASP A 614 -38.70 -7.77 21.55
N ILE A 615 -38.78 -9.09 21.69
CA ILE A 615 -39.39 -10.00 20.71
C ILE A 615 -40.88 -9.70 20.42
N THR A 616 -41.52 -8.82 21.21
CA THR A 616 -42.92 -8.41 21.00
C THR A 616 -43.05 -7.21 20.04
N GLN A 617 -41.96 -6.51 19.76
CA GLN A 617 -41.88 -5.40 18.80
C GLN A 617 -41.19 -5.85 17.50
N CYS A 618 -41.61 -7.00 16.98
CA CYS A 618 -41.04 -7.55 15.75
C CYS A 618 -41.72 -6.92 14.53
N ASN A 619 -40.95 -6.41 13.58
CA ASN A 619 -41.49 -6.00 12.28
C ASN A 619 -42.17 -7.21 11.59
N PRO A 620 -43.19 -7.01 10.74
CA PRO A 620 -43.76 -8.11 9.96
C PRO A 620 -42.67 -8.75 9.10
N HIS A 621 -42.35 -10.02 9.37
CA HIS A 621 -41.37 -10.79 8.60
C HIS A 621 -42.02 -12.03 7.98
N SER A 622 -41.45 -12.48 6.87
CA SER A 622 -41.86 -13.70 6.18
C SER A 622 -41.60 -14.94 7.05
N GLU A 623 -42.48 -15.93 6.94
CA GLU A 623 -42.34 -17.20 7.64
C GLU A 623 -41.15 -17.99 7.06
N VAL A 624 -40.26 -18.44 7.94
CA VAL A 624 -39.07 -19.22 7.59
C VAL A 624 -39.24 -20.67 8.03
N PRO A 625 -38.69 -21.65 7.30
CA PRO A 625 -38.75 -23.05 7.72
C PRO A 625 -38.10 -23.27 9.10
N THR A 626 -38.78 -24.02 9.98
CA THR A 626 -38.28 -24.32 11.33
C THR A 626 -37.61 -25.68 11.43
N LYS A 627 -37.87 -26.59 10.49
CA LYS A 627 -37.28 -27.92 10.46
C LYS A 627 -36.21 -28.03 9.37
N PRO A 628 -35.08 -28.71 9.60
CA PRO A 628 -34.01 -28.86 8.61
C PRO A 628 -34.49 -29.37 7.25
N GLU A 629 -35.40 -30.34 7.22
CA GLU A 629 -35.91 -30.97 5.99
C GLU A 629 -36.79 -30.05 5.12
N ASP A 630 -37.30 -28.95 5.69
CA ASP A 630 -38.16 -27.99 4.98
C ASP A 630 -37.34 -26.87 4.29
N TRP A 631 -36.06 -26.76 4.62
CA TRP A 631 -35.13 -25.84 3.94
C TRP A 631 -34.76 -26.38 2.56
N PRO A 632 -34.54 -25.49 1.57
CA PRO A 632 -33.91 -25.89 0.31
C PRO A 632 -32.53 -26.50 0.54
N THR A 633 -32.16 -27.47 -0.29
CA THR A 633 -30.83 -28.06 -0.25
C THR A 633 -29.76 -27.06 -0.72
N LEU A 634 -28.51 -27.28 -0.29
CA LEU A 634 -27.38 -26.47 -0.75
C LEU A 634 -27.27 -26.46 -2.28
N GLU A 635 -27.48 -27.60 -2.95
CA GLU A 635 -27.43 -27.72 -4.41
C GLU A 635 -28.50 -26.83 -5.08
N GLU A 636 -29.73 -26.84 -4.57
CA GLU A 636 -30.80 -25.98 -5.09
C GLU A 636 -30.50 -24.49 -4.89
N ILE A 637 -29.92 -24.11 -3.74
CA ILE A 637 -29.53 -22.73 -3.46
C ILE A 637 -28.40 -22.28 -4.40
N LEU A 638 -27.41 -23.14 -4.66
CA LEU A 638 -26.31 -22.83 -5.59
C LEU A 638 -26.78 -22.73 -7.04
N ALA A 639 -27.71 -23.59 -7.46
CA ALA A 639 -28.35 -23.46 -8.77
C ALA A 639 -29.13 -22.15 -8.90
N TYR A 640 -29.86 -21.75 -7.85
CA TYR A 640 -30.53 -20.46 -7.78
C TYR A 640 -29.54 -19.28 -7.83
N GLN A 641 -28.45 -19.33 -7.07
CA GLN A 641 -27.38 -18.33 -7.11
C GLN A 641 -26.82 -18.17 -8.53
N GLY A 642 -26.51 -19.27 -9.22
CA GLY A 642 -26.03 -19.25 -10.60
C GLY A 642 -27.03 -18.58 -11.56
N ALA A 643 -28.32 -18.91 -11.43
CA ALA A 643 -29.36 -18.31 -12.24
C ALA A 643 -29.51 -16.79 -12.02
N VAL A 644 -29.36 -16.32 -10.77
CA VAL A 644 -29.37 -14.88 -10.44
C VAL A 644 -28.12 -14.18 -10.99
N GLN A 645 -26.94 -14.79 -10.89
CA GLN A 645 -25.71 -14.26 -11.52
C GLN A 645 -25.86 -14.15 -13.05
N ASP A 646 -26.52 -15.12 -13.69
CA ASP A 646 -26.83 -15.05 -15.12
C ASP A 646 -27.85 -13.96 -15.46
N ARG A 647 -28.75 -13.57 -14.54
CA ARG A 647 -29.61 -12.38 -14.72
C ARG A 647 -28.79 -11.11 -14.71
N ILE A 648 -27.85 -10.97 -13.77
CA ILE A 648 -26.94 -9.81 -13.72
C ILE A 648 -26.17 -9.73 -15.05
N ARG A 649 -25.52 -10.80 -15.49
CA ARG A 649 -24.75 -10.81 -16.75
C ARG A 649 -25.61 -10.38 -17.95
N ARG A 650 -26.83 -10.90 -18.05
CA ARG A 650 -27.78 -10.54 -19.12
C ARG A 650 -28.13 -9.05 -19.11
N ILE A 651 -28.26 -8.40 -17.95
CA ILE A 651 -28.48 -6.95 -17.88
C ILE A 651 -27.34 -6.19 -18.58
N TYR A 652 -26.08 -6.54 -18.30
CA TYR A 652 -24.92 -5.88 -18.96
C TYR A 652 -24.89 -6.18 -20.46
N GLU A 653 -25.19 -7.41 -20.87
CA GLU A 653 -25.25 -7.80 -22.27
C GLU A 653 -26.37 -7.08 -23.05
N ASP A 654 -27.56 -6.97 -22.46
CA ASP A 654 -28.71 -6.26 -23.03
C ASP A 654 -28.39 -4.76 -23.16
N VAL A 655 -27.70 -4.17 -22.18
CA VAL A 655 -27.24 -2.77 -22.23
C VAL A 655 -26.20 -2.57 -23.33
N ALA A 656 -25.25 -3.49 -23.48
CA ALA A 656 -24.24 -3.43 -24.53
C ALA A 656 -24.85 -3.58 -25.93
N ARG A 657 -25.90 -4.39 -26.09
CA ARG A 657 -26.66 -4.53 -27.35
C ARG A 657 -27.61 -3.37 -27.64
N GLY A 658 -28.00 -2.62 -26.61
CA GLY A 658 -29.03 -1.57 -26.70
C GLY A 658 -30.46 -2.08 -26.54
N ASP A 659 -30.65 -3.32 -26.10
CA ASP A 659 -31.95 -3.93 -25.79
C ASP A 659 -32.52 -3.38 -24.45
N LEU A 660 -31.63 -2.94 -23.56
CA LEU A 660 -31.96 -2.31 -22.28
C LEU A 660 -31.21 -0.98 -22.14
N VAL A 661 -31.90 0.10 -21.78
CA VAL A 661 -31.25 1.39 -21.52
C VAL A 661 -30.82 1.45 -20.05
N MET A 662 -29.51 1.59 -19.83
CA MET A 662 -28.97 1.82 -18.48
C MET A 662 -29.41 3.20 -17.98
N ASN A 663 -29.93 3.29 -16.76
CA ASN A 663 -30.26 4.55 -16.09
C ASN A 663 -29.69 4.57 -14.67
N ARG A 664 -29.70 5.75 -14.04
CA ARG A 664 -29.09 5.92 -12.72
C ARG A 664 -29.74 5.03 -11.65
N ARG A 665 -31.05 4.78 -11.76
CA ARG A 665 -31.79 3.91 -10.84
C ARG A 665 -31.37 2.44 -10.93
N LEU A 666 -31.20 1.91 -12.15
CA LEU A 666 -30.69 0.55 -12.37
C LEU A 666 -29.25 0.43 -11.86
N ALA A 667 -28.40 1.42 -12.17
CA ALA A 667 -27.03 1.45 -11.70
C ALA A 667 -26.92 1.49 -10.16
N ARG A 668 -27.76 2.31 -9.49
CA ARG A 668 -27.87 2.33 -8.03
C ARG A 668 -28.29 0.98 -7.47
N MET A 669 -29.32 0.35 -8.04
CA MET A 669 -29.79 -0.95 -7.58
C MET A 669 -28.67 -2.02 -7.67
N LEU A 670 -27.93 -2.05 -8.78
CA LEU A 670 -26.78 -2.95 -8.94
C LEU A 670 -25.66 -2.64 -7.94
N TRP A 671 -25.37 -1.37 -7.68
CA TRP A 671 -24.39 -0.97 -6.68
C TRP A 671 -24.80 -1.39 -5.26
N MET A 672 -26.03 -1.08 -4.85
CA MET A 672 -26.51 -1.35 -3.49
C MET A 672 -26.65 -2.84 -3.21
N THR A 673 -27.04 -3.64 -4.21
CA THR A 673 -27.07 -5.10 -4.09
C THR A 673 -25.67 -5.70 -3.98
N LEU A 674 -24.67 -5.17 -4.71
CA LEU A 674 -23.26 -5.55 -4.55
C LEU A 674 -22.72 -5.18 -3.15
N GLU A 675 -22.98 -3.95 -2.69
CA GLU A 675 -22.55 -3.48 -1.38
C GLU A 675 -23.20 -4.28 -0.25
N HIS A 676 -24.48 -4.66 -0.40
CA HIS A 676 -25.18 -5.55 0.51
C HIS A 676 -24.49 -6.92 0.65
N VAL A 677 -23.99 -7.50 -0.44
CA VAL A 677 -23.19 -8.75 -0.37
C VAL A 677 -21.94 -8.54 0.48
N ASN A 678 -21.22 -7.43 0.29
CA ASN A 678 -20.02 -7.11 1.10
C ASN A 678 -20.35 -6.95 2.59
N LEU A 679 -21.44 -6.26 2.93
CA LEU A 679 -21.89 -6.10 4.33
C LEU A 679 -22.26 -7.44 4.98
N HIS A 680 -22.90 -8.33 4.21
CA HIS A 680 -23.26 -9.67 4.68
C HIS A 680 -22.07 -10.62 4.74
N LEU A 681 -21.05 -10.44 3.89
CA LEU A 681 -19.82 -11.20 3.95
C LEU A 681 -19.14 -10.98 5.31
N GLU A 682 -19.00 -9.73 5.73
CA GLU A 682 -18.49 -9.37 7.05
C GLU A 682 -19.39 -9.89 8.19
N THR A 683 -20.72 -9.80 7.99
CA THR A 683 -21.68 -10.33 8.97
C THR A 683 -21.56 -11.81 9.21
N LEU A 684 -21.45 -12.58 8.13
CA LEU A 684 -21.26 -14.01 8.22
C LEU A 684 -19.92 -14.32 8.89
N LEU A 685 -18.85 -13.61 8.55
CA LEU A 685 -17.52 -13.83 9.10
C LEU A 685 -17.45 -13.68 10.62
N TYR A 686 -18.08 -12.66 11.21
CA TYR A 686 -18.08 -12.58 12.67
C TYR A 686 -18.95 -13.66 13.32
N MET A 687 -19.99 -14.18 12.64
CA MET A 687 -20.70 -15.37 13.12
C MET A 687 -19.80 -16.61 13.09
N LEU A 688 -19.11 -16.83 11.96
CA LEU A 688 -18.22 -17.96 11.78
C LEU A 688 -17.09 -17.95 12.82
N MET A 689 -16.56 -16.78 13.17
CA MET A 689 -15.51 -16.64 14.20
C MET A 689 -15.97 -17.11 15.60
N GLN A 690 -17.28 -17.17 15.86
CA GLN A 690 -17.82 -17.69 17.13
C GLN A 690 -17.94 -19.23 17.15
N SER A 691 -18.02 -19.88 15.98
CA SER A 691 -18.14 -21.35 15.91
C SER A 691 -16.77 -22.03 15.93
N PRO A 692 -16.56 -23.05 16.79
CA PRO A 692 -15.34 -23.85 16.77
C PRO A 692 -15.25 -24.80 15.57
N ASN A 693 -16.37 -25.01 14.86
CA ASN A 693 -16.44 -25.89 13.68
C ASN A 693 -16.06 -25.17 12.38
N THR A 694 -15.87 -23.85 12.42
CA THR A 694 -15.44 -23.06 11.27
C THR A 694 -14.07 -23.51 10.80
N LYS A 695 -13.97 -23.84 9.52
CA LYS A 695 -12.69 -24.16 8.87
C LYS A 695 -11.97 -22.88 8.45
N PRO A 696 -10.62 -22.87 8.47
CA PRO A 696 -9.88 -21.74 7.90
C PRO A 696 -10.16 -21.58 6.39
N PRO A 697 -9.96 -20.37 5.84
CA PRO A 697 -10.27 -20.07 4.45
C PRO A 697 -9.37 -20.89 3.50
N ALA A 698 -9.98 -21.65 2.59
CA ALA A 698 -9.22 -22.41 1.60
C ALA A 698 -8.64 -21.49 0.51
N GLY A 699 -7.45 -21.83 0.02
CA GLY A 699 -6.74 -21.05 -1.00
C GLY A 699 -5.97 -19.85 -0.44
N PHE A 700 -5.87 -19.70 0.89
CA PHE A 700 -5.05 -18.71 1.57
C PHE A 700 -4.06 -19.38 2.51
N MET A 701 -2.79 -18.99 2.44
CA MET A 701 -1.78 -19.50 3.35
C MET A 701 -2.02 -19.02 4.77
N ALA A 702 -2.02 -19.97 5.72
CA ALA A 702 -2.10 -19.66 7.14
C ALA A 702 -0.91 -18.79 7.59
N PRO A 703 -1.14 -17.80 8.47
CA PRO A 703 -0.08 -16.93 8.98
C PRO A 703 0.90 -17.69 9.87
N ASP A 704 2.17 -17.29 9.82
CA ASP A 704 3.16 -17.73 10.80
C ASP A 704 3.13 -16.82 12.01
N TRP A 705 2.36 -17.20 13.02
CA TRP A 705 2.16 -16.40 14.22
C TRP A 705 3.46 -16.09 14.98
N ARG A 706 4.42 -17.02 14.99
CA ARG A 706 5.70 -16.83 15.70
C ARG A 706 6.51 -15.74 15.02
N SER A 707 6.72 -15.87 13.72
CA SER A 707 7.50 -14.90 12.94
C SER A 707 6.84 -13.53 12.91
N LEU A 708 5.51 -13.48 12.72
CA LEU A 708 4.75 -12.22 12.75
C LEU A 708 4.81 -11.54 14.12
N SER A 709 4.62 -12.29 15.21
CA SER A 709 4.68 -11.75 16.58
C SER A 709 6.06 -11.16 16.89
N GLN A 710 7.15 -11.87 16.54
CA GLN A 710 8.51 -11.38 16.71
C GLN A 710 8.75 -10.08 15.95
N ARG A 711 8.27 -9.99 14.70
CA ARG A 711 8.38 -8.76 13.90
C ARG A 711 7.59 -7.62 14.52
N TRP A 712 6.33 -7.86 14.90
CA TRP A 712 5.49 -6.83 15.50
C TRP A 712 6.08 -6.32 16.81
N GLN A 713 6.68 -7.20 17.61
CA GLN A 713 7.41 -6.80 18.80
C GLN A 713 8.64 -5.96 18.47
N ALA A 714 9.46 -6.37 17.50
CA ALA A 714 10.64 -5.60 17.09
C ALA A 714 10.27 -4.21 16.55
N GLU A 715 9.19 -4.08 15.77
CA GLU A 715 8.68 -2.79 15.31
C GLU A 715 8.14 -1.94 16.48
N HIS A 716 7.42 -2.56 17.43
CA HIS A 716 6.95 -1.88 18.63
C HIS A 716 8.12 -1.31 19.45
N ASP A 717 9.20 -2.08 19.62
CA ASP A 717 10.38 -1.68 20.40
C ASP A 717 11.16 -0.54 19.72
N LYS A 718 11.20 -0.49 18.37
CA LYS A 718 11.85 0.61 17.61
C LYS A 718 11.20 1.96 17.84
N ILE A 719 9.89 2.02 18.08
CA ILE A 719 9.12 3.27 18.26
C ILE A 719 9.19 3.75 19.74
N SER A 720 10.21 3.33 20.50
CA SER A 720 10.42 3.69 21.92
C SER A 720 9.33 3.20 22.90
N GLY A 721 8.60 2.13 22.56
CA GLY A 721 7.66 1.47 23.48
C GLY A 721 6.38 2.26 23.79
N SER A 722 5.85 2.11 25.01
CA SER A 722 4.53 2.61 25.44
C SER A 722 4.26 4.10 25.19
N LEU A 723 5.30 4.94 25.08
CA LEU A 723 5.15 6.37 24.79
C LEU A 723 4.36 6.62 23.49
N ALA A 724 4.63 5.89 22.42
CA ALA A 724 3.93 6.07 21.13
C ALA A 724 2.44 5.70 21.22
N LEU A 725 2.08 4.73 22.08
CA LEU A 725 0.69 4.33 22.31
C LEU A 725 -0.11 5.37 23.12
N GLU A 726 0.57 6.26 23.83
CA GLU A 726 -0.04 7.34 24.62
C GLU A 726 -0.08 8.69 23.89
N GLN A 727 0.53 8.77 22.70
CA GLN A 727 0.51 9.99 21.90
C GLN A 727 -0.89 10.35 21.44
N ARG A 728 -1.12 11.66 21.31
CA ARG A 728 -2.41 12.24 20.96
C ARG A 728 -2.22 13.28 19.88
N PHE A 729 -3.18 13.33 18.96
CA PHE A 729 -3.32 14.44 18.03
C PHE A 729 -4.25 15.47 18.62
N HIS A 730 -3.86 16.74 18.54
CA HIS A 730 -4.69 17.86 18.96
C HIS A 730 -5.34 18.52 17.75
N PHE A 731 -6.62 18.82 17.85
CA PHE A 731 -7.40 19.45 16.81
C PHE A 731 -8.18 20.64 17.36
N GLU A 732 -7.91 21.82 16.81
CA GLU A 732 -8.63 23.06 17.11
C GLU A 732 -10.12 22.99 16.78
N ALA A 733 -10.96 23.84 17.38
CA ALA A 733 -12.37 23.91 17.02
C ALA A 733 -12.56 24.24 15.52
N SER A 734 -13.35 23.44 14.81
CA SER A 734 -13.57 23.62 13.37
C SER A 734 -14.92 23.07 12.90
N SER A 735 -15.12 22.96 11.58
CA SER A 735 -16.25 22.24 11.01
C SER A 735 -15.77 21.16 10.04
N VAL A 736 -16.47 20.04 10.01
CA VAL A 736 -16.24 18.90 9.13
C VAL A 736 -17.47 18.70 8.26
N GLU A 737 -17.26 18.31 7.00
CA GLU A 737 -18.35 17.92 6.10
C GLU A 737 -18.56 16.42 6.18
N LEU A 738 -19.81 16.02 6.44
CA LEU A 738 -20.26 14.63 6.48
C LEU A 738 -21.29 14.41 5.37
N GLY A 739 -21.34 13.20 4.83
CA GLY A 739 -22.28 12.81 3.78
C GLY A 739 -22.01 13.44 2.40
N HIS A 740 -22.90 13.17 1.47
CA HIS A 740 -22.89 13.69 0.10
C HIS A 740 -24.30 13.99 -0.42
N ASP A 741 -24.38 14.69 -1.56
CA ASP A 741 -25.65 15.10 -2.15
C ASP A 741 -26.09 14.08 -3.21
N ASP A 742 -26.54 12.92 -2.72
CA ASP A 742 -27.03 11.81 -3.55
C ASP A 742 -28.52 11.49 -3.31
N ASP A 743 -29.40 12.35 -3.83
CA ASP A 743 -30.86 12.18 -3.71
C ASP A 743 -31.39 11.16 -4.74
N ASP A 744 -31.72 9.95 -4.27
CA ASP A 744 -32.16 8.85 -5.14
C ASP A 744 -33.53 9.08 -5.80
N SER A 745 -34.31 10.07 -5.34
CA SER A 745 -35.56 10.47 -5.98
C SER A 745 -35.35 11.15 -7.35
N GLN A 746 -34.11 11.56 -7.67
CA GLN A 746 -33.75 12.22 -8.92
C GLN A 746 -33.25 11.24 -10.00
N ASP A 747 -33.12 9.95 -9.67
CA ASP A 747 -32.52 8.96 -10.55
C ASP A 747 -33.36 8.62 -11.79
N PHE A 748 -34.65 8.99 -11.81
CA PHE A 748 -35.62 8.63 -12.85
C PHE A 748 -35.33 9.27 -14.21
N ASP A 749 -34.71 10.45 -14.22
CA ASP A 749 -34.57 11.29 -15.42
C ASP A 749 -33.20 11.16 -16.11
N ILE A 750 -32.27 10.38 -15.53
CA ILE A 750 -30.88 10.28 -16.00
C ILE A 750 -30.64 8.92 -16.62
N VAL A 751 -30.50 8.88 -17.95
CA VAL A 751 -30.34 7.66 -18.76
C VAL A 751 -29.07 7.72 -19.62
N ALA A 752 -28.47 6.58 -19.88
CA ALA A 752 -27.39 6.44 -20.85
C ALA A 752 -27.89 6.78 -22.26
N THR A 753 -27.09 7.55 -22.98
CA THR A 753 -27.41 8.07 -24.32
C THR A 753 -27.02 7.12 -25.45
N ARG A 754 -26.12 6.18 -25.19
CA ARG A 754 -25.64 5.18 -26.15
C ARG A 754 -25.35 3.84 -25.47
N PRO A 755 -25.57 2.72 -26.17
CA PRO A 755 -25.18 1.40 -25.69
C PRO A 755 -23.65 1.24 -25.74
N THR A 756 -23.10 0.53 -24.75
CA THR A 756 -21.68 0.21 -24.63
C THR A 756 -21.50 -0.90 -23.61
N SER A 757 -20.46 -1.71 -23.78
CA SER A 757 -20.01 -2.69 -22.76
C SER A 757 -19.03 -2.09 -21.76
N ASP A 758 -18.53 -0.88 -22.01
CA ASP A 758 -17.59 -0.19 -21.12
C ASP A 758 -18.33 0.49 -19.96
N VAL A 759 -18.10 -0.01 -18.75
CA VAL A 759 -18.70 0.51 -17.51
C VAL A 759 -18.20 1.92 -17.18
N GLY A 760 -16.94 2.25 -17.51
CA GLY A 760 -16.40 3.60 -17.36
C GLY A 760 -17.16 4.59 -18.25
N ASP A 761 -17.44 4.19 -19.48
CA ASP A 761 -18.27 4.98 -20.40
C ASP A 761 -19.71 5.12 -19.90
N LEU A 762 -20.32 4.05 -19.38
CA LEU A 762 -21.66 4.11 -18.77
C LEU A 762 -21.70 5.09 -17.59
N ASN A 763 -20.72 5.02 -16.69
CA ASN A 763 -20.63 5.94 -15.56
C ASN A 763 -20.49 7.40 -16.03
N LEU A 764 -19.68 7.67 -17.06
CA LEU A 764 -19.60 9.01 -17.66
C LEU A 764 -20.94 9.50 -18.21
N GLN A 765 -21.67 8.63 -18.91
CA GLN A 765 -22.99 8.95 -19.45
C GLN A 765 -24.04 9.21 -18.36
N LEU A 766 -23.93 8.53 -17.21
CA LEU A 766 -24.79 8.72 -16.03
C LEU A 766 -24.37 9.90 -15.14
N GLY A 767 -23.36 10.68 -15.55
CA GLY A 767 -22.89 11.85 -14.82
C GLY A 767 -21.92 11.54 -13.67
N GLN A 768 -21.23 10.40 -13.73
CA GLN A 768 -20.31 9.87 -12.72
C GLN A 768 -20.97 9.79 -11.34
N PRO A 769 -22.01 8.96 -11.19
CA PRO A 769 -22.73 8.86 -9.92
C PRO A 769 -21.79 8.36 -8.81
N GLU A 770 -21.98 8.89 -7.59
CA GLU A 770 -21.45 8.35 -6.35
C GLU A 770 -22.64 7.85 -5.54
N PHE A 771 -22.88 6.53 -5.54
CA PHE A 771 -24.05 5.95 -4.87
C PHE A 771 -23.78 5.71 -3.38
N GLY A 772 -24.65 6.23 -2.52
CA GLY A 772 -24.67 5.96 -1.07
C GLY A 772 -26.02 5.46 -0.57
N TRP A 773 -26.05 5.00 0.67
CA TRP A 773 -27.29 4.74 1.40
C TRP A 773 -27.94 6.06 1.86
N ASP A 774 -29.21 6.02 2.26
CA ASP A 774 -29.94 7.22 2.70
C ASP A 774 -29.32 7.90 3.93
N ASN A 775 -28.65 7.16 4.82
CA ASN A 775 -27.90 7.76 5.94
C ASN A 775 -26.65 8.54 5.52
N GLU A 776 -26.23 8.47 4.26
CA GLU A 776 -25.10 9.24 3.71
C GLU A 776 -25.57 10.58 3.10
N HIS A 777 -26.87 10.82 2.99
CA HIS A 777 -27.48 12.00 2.38
C HIS A 777 -28.39 12.81 3.35
N PRO A 778 -28.37 14.16 3.31
CA PRO A 778 -27.56 15.03 2.44
C PRO A 778 -26.16 15.32 3.00
N ARG A 779 -25.36 16.03 2.19
CA ARG A 779 -24.14 16.66 2.67
C ARG A 779 -24.47 17.68 3.75
N ARG A 780 -23.77 17.60 4.87
CA ARG A 780 -23.99 18.49 6.01
C ARG A 780 -22.69 18.89 6.69
N ARG A 781 -22.68 20.11 7.23
CA ARG A 781 -21.54 20.69 7.95
C ARG A 781 -21.76 20.57 9.46
N VAL A 782 -20.89 19.84 10.15
CA VAL A 782 -20.94 19.66 11.60
C VAL A 782 -19.80 20.40 12.26
N LYS A 783 -20.07 21.10 13.36
CA LYS A 783 -19.04 21.76 14.16
C LYS A 783 -18.43 20.79 15.17
N THR A 784 -17.12 20.81 15.31
CA THR A 784 -16.40 20.14 16.41
C THR A 784 -15.84 21.20 17.34
N LYS A 785 -15.80 20.91 18.64
CA LYS A 785 -15.00 21.70 19.59
C LYS A 785 -13.51 21.41 19.37
N ALA A 786 -12.64 22.09 20.12
CA ALA A 786 -11.26 21.67 20.25
C ALA A 786 -11.23 20.36 21.07
N PHE A 787 -10.40 19.41 20.65
CA PHE A 787 -10.27 18.12 21.30
C PHE A 787 -8.90 17.51 21.01
N SER A 788 -8.51 16.55 21.84
CA SER A 788 -7.37 15.66 21.57
C SER A 788 -7.86 14.23 21.36
N ILE A 789 -7.19 13.44 20.54
CA ILE A 789 -7.55 12.04 20.25
C ILE A 789 -6.33 11.14 20.20
N SER A 790 -6.46 9.89 20.68
CA SER A 790 -5.35 8.93 20.68
C SER A 790 -4.84 8.64 19.27
N ALA A 791 -3.53 8.62 19.12
CA ALA A 791 -2.87 8.49 17.83
C ALA A 791 -3.07 7.10 17.19
N LEU A 792 -3.26 6.07 18.02
CA LEU A 792 -3.62 4.71 17.61
C LEU A 792 -4.92 4.25 18.29
N PRO A 793 -5.64 3.26 17.72
CA PRO A 793 -6.75 2.59 18.40
C PRO A 793 -6.28 1.84 19.65
N ILE A 794 -7.22 1.59 20.56
CA ILE A 794 -6.98 0.84 21.80
C ILE A 794 -6.49 -0.57 21.43
N SER A 795 -5.33 -0.98 21.97
CA SER A 795 -4.78 -2.30 21.72
C SER A 795 -5.32 -3.36 22.69
N ASN A 796 -5.16 -4.64 22.35
CA ASN A 796 -5.47 -5.75 23.25
C ASN A 796 -4.68 -5.67 24.58
N ALA A 797 -3.39 -5.28 24.52
CA ALA A 797 -2.57 -5.08 25.70
C ALA A 797 -3.14 -4.00 26.63
N GLN A 798 -3.54 -2.87 26.05
CA GLN A 798 -4.15 -1.75 26.77
C GLN A 798 -5.49 -2.14 27.40
N TYR A 799 -6.36 -2.85 26.68
CA TYR A 799 -7.64 -3.29 27.22
C TYR A 799 -7.47 -4.34 28.33
N ARG A 800 -6.48 -5.24 28.20
CA ARG A 800 -6.15 -6.23 29.24
C ARG A 800 -5.68 -5.55 30.54
N GLU A 801 -4.89 -4.48 30.41
CA GLU A 801 -4.48 -3.66 31.54
C GLU A 801 -5.69 -3.02 32.24
N PHE A 802 -6.64 -2.46 31.47
CA PHE A 802 -7.88 -1.92 32.01
C PHE A 802 -8.68 -2.94 32.82
N LEU A 803 -8.88 -4.16 32.29
CA LEU A 803 -9.58 -5.22 33.01
C LEU A 803 -8.87 -5.57 34.33
N ARG A 804 -7.54 -5.66 34.31
CA ARG A 804 -6.73 -5.91 35.50
C ARG A 804 -6.85 -4.77 36.52
N ALA A 805 -6.72 -3.52 36.07
CA ALA A 805 -6.72 -2.33 36.93
C ALA A 805 -8.09 -2.08 37.57
N THR A 806 -9.18 -2.45 36.89
CA THR A 806 -10.55 -2.30 37.39
C THR A 806 -11.12 -3.55 38.04
N ASN A 807 -10.36 -4.65 38.03
CA ASN A 807 -10.82 -5.98 38.45
C ASN A 807 -12.12 -6.40 37.73
N SER A 808 -12.28 -5.98 36.47
CA SER A 808 -13.43 -6.28 35.63
C SER A 808 -13.27 -7.64 34.94
N THR A 809 -14.37 -8.38 34.81
CA THR A 809 -14.45 -9.63 34.06
C THR A 809 -15.07 -9.46 32.68
N ASP A 810 -15.30 -8.23 32.24
CA ASP A 810 -15.96 -7.88 30.97
C ASP A 810 -15.00 -7.99 29.77
N ALA A 811 -14.57 -9.23 29.50
CA ALA A 811 -13.72 -9.54 28.36
C ALA A 811 -14.50 -9.45 27.03
N PRO A 812 -13.88 -8.98 25.94
CA PRO A 812 -14.54 -8.90 24.64
C PRO A 812 -14.87 -10.29 24.08
N ALA A 813 -15.92 -10.41 23.26
CA ALA A 813 -16.32 -11.69 22.64
C ALA A 813 -15.26 -12.24 21.66
N SER A 814 -14.36 -11.37 21.18
CA SER A 814 -13.19 -11.74 20.39
C SER A 814 -12.13 -12.51 21.20
N TRP A 815 -12.22 -12.52 22.54
CA TRP A 815 -11.30 -13.24 23.40
C TRP A 815 -11.90 -14.56 23.89
N ILE A 816 -11.03 -15.52 24.20
CA ILE A 816 -11.35 -16.79 24.84
C ILE A 816 -10.55 -16.86 26.12
N LYS A 817 -11.23 -17.06 27.25
CA LYS A 817 -10.57 -17.32 28.52
C LYS A 817 -10.14 -18.77 28.61
N ASN A 818 -8.93 -19.03 29.06
CA ASN A 818 -8.44 -20.36 29.39
C ASN A 818 -8.84 -20.69 30.84
N ASP A 819 -9.63 -21.73 31.04
CA ASP A 819 -10.14 -22.12 32.36
C ASP A 819 -9.04 -22.65 33.29
N ALA A 820 -7.93 -23.13 32.75
CA ALA A 820 -6.89 -23.77 33.53
C ALA A 820 -5.93 -22.80 34.24
N ASP A 821 -5.60 -21.68 33.59
CA ASP A 821 -4.66 -20.68 34.10
C ASP A 821 -5.23 -19.25 34.12
N GLY A 822 -6.45 -19.06 33.63
CA GLY A 822 -7.11 -17.76 33.56
C GLY A 822 -6.55 -16.81 32.49
N SER A 823 -5.63 -17.28 31.64
CA SER A 823 -5.10 -16.51 30.51
C SER A 823 -6.15 -16.27 29.43
N TYR A 824 -5.86 -15.37 28.49
CA TYR A 824 -6.75 -15.08 27.36
C TYR A 824 -6.04 -15.39 26.04
N ASN A 825 -6.80 -15.95 25.10
CA ASN A 825 -6.45 -16.07 23.70
C ASN A 825 -7.37 -15.17 22.86
N VAL A 826 -6.95 -14.81 21.66
CA VAL A 826 -7.75 -14.03 20.70
C VAL A 826 -8.23 -14.96 19.58
N ARG A 827 -9.51 -14.87 19.22
CA ARG A 827 -10.12 -15.65 18.13
C ARG A 827 -9.55 -15.23 16.78
N THR A 828 -9.28 -16.21 15.91
CA THR A 828 -8.96 -16.00 14.50
C THR A 828 -9.56 -17.12 13.66
N PHE A 829 -9.62 -16.96 12.34
CA PHE A 829 -10.05 -18.02 11.43
C PHE A 829 -9.05 -19.17 11.29
N TYR A 830 -7.83 -19.03 11.84
CA TYR A 830 -6.80 -20.08 11.89
C TYR A 830 -6.67 -20.69 13.29
N GLY A 831 -7.70 -20.53 14.13
CA GLY A 831 -7.71 -20.96 15.53
C GLY A 831 -7.33 -19.83 16.51
N PRO A 832 -7.49 -20.07 17.82
CA PRO A 832 -7.13 -19.10 18.83
C PRO A 832 -5.62 -18.86 18.87
N VAL A 833 -5.22 -17.60 19.00
CA VAL A 833 -3.82 -17.20 19.19
C VAL A 833 -3.60 -16.67 20.60
N ASP A 834 -2.42 -16.92 21.16
CA ASP A 834 -2.07 -16.39 22.48
C ASP A 834 -2.11 -14.86 22.50
N MET A 835 -2.49 -14.28 23.64
CA MET A 835 -2.54 -12.83 23.81
C MET A 835 -1.19 -12.15 23.48
N THR A 836 -0.05 -12.80 23.74
CA THR A 836 1.27 -12.26 23.40
C THR A 836 1.47 -12.04 21.90
N THR A 837 0.86 -12.88 21.06
CA THR A 837 0.84 -12.71 19.59
C THR A 837 -0.03 -11.52 19.18
N ALA A 838 -1.21 -11.40 19.79
CA ALA A 838 -2.22 -10.41 19.41
C ALA A 838 -2.17 -9.10 20.22
N GLN A 839 -1.22 -8.94 21.13
CA GLN A 839 -1.22 -7.86 22.13
C GLN A 839 -1.21 -6.45 21.52
N HIS A 840 -0.58 -6.31 20.35
CA HIS A 840 -0.45 -5.02 19.64
C HIS A 840 -1.58 -4.76 18.64
N TRP A 841 -2.49 -5.72 18.44
CA TRP A 841 -3.65 -5.54 17.56
C TRP A 841 -4.67 -4.61 18.22
N PRO A 842 -5.48 -3.88 17.43
CA PRO A 842 -6.64 -3.19 17.97
C PRO A 842 -7.57 -4.21 18.65
N VAL A 843 -8.03 -3.89 19.87
CA VAL A 843 -9.02 -4.71 20.55
C VAL A 843 -10.34 -4.63 19.79
N GLN A 844 -10.98 -5.79 19.58
CA GLN A 844 -12.31 -5.87 18.99
C GLN A 844 -13.34 -6.08 20.10
N ALA A 845 -14.16 -5.06 20.36
CA ALA A 845 -15.10 -5.01 21.49
C ALA A 845 -16.37 -4.21 21.15
N SER A 846 -17.40 -4.36 21.99
CA SER A 846 -18.62 -3.55 21.85
C SER A 846 -18.36 -2.05 22.13
N GLY A 847 -19.22 -1.18 21.61
CA GLY A 847 -19.17 0.24 21.89
C GLY A 847 -19.24 0.54 23.40
N LYS A 848 -20.07 -0.19 24.16
CA LYS A 848 -20.18 -0.07 25.62
C LYS A 848 -18.88 -0.42 26.35
N GLN A 849 -18.22 -1.49 25.93
CA GLN A 849 -16.92 -1.91 26.49
C GLN A 849 -15.83 -0.85 26.25
N LEU A 850 -15.79 -0.31 25.03
CA LEU A 850 -14.81 0.71 24.66
C LEU A 850 -15.11 2.08 25.30
N GLU A 851 -16.38 2.41 25.50
CA GLU A 851 -16.80 3.58 26.27
C GLU A 851 -16.37 3.46 27.73
N ALA A 852 -16.54 2.29 28.36
CA ALA A 852 -16.06 2.04 29.72
C ALA A 852 -14.53 2.18 29.83
N TYR A 853 -13.79 1.66 28.86
CA TYR A 853 -12.33 1.85 28.77
C TYR A 853 -11.97 3.34 28.62
N ALA A 854 -12.64 4.06 27.71
CA ALA A 854 -12.37 5.47 27.45
C ALA A 854 -12.62 6.32 28.71
N CYS A 855 -13.73 6.07 29.42
CA CYS A 855 -14.05 6.70 30.70
C CYS A 855 -12.98 6.43 31.76
N TRP A 856 -12.48 5.19 31.87
CA TRP A 856 -11.38 4.85 32.79
C TRP A 856 -10.08 5.59 32.43
N LYS A 857 -9.76 5.70 31.14
CA LYS A 857 -8.67 6.56 30.63
C LYS A 857 -8.97 8.07 30.71
N GLY A 858 -10.12 8.48 31.25
CA GLY A 858 -10.48 9.88 31.51
C GLY A 858 -10.91 10.65 30.28
N GLY A 859 -11.29 9.96 29.23
CA GLY A 859 -11.85 10.55 28.02
C GLY A 859 -13.19 9.90 27.68
N ARG A 860 -13.53 9.95 26.39
CA ARG A 860 -14.74 9.38 25.80
C ARG A 860 -14.43 8.81 24.43
N LEU A 861 -15.37 8.09 23.83
CA LEU A 861 -15.29 7.81 22.40
C LEU A 861 -15.39 9.13 21.60
N PRO A 862 -14.68 9.27 20.46
CA PRO A 862 -14.83 10.44 19.60
C PRO A 862 -16.24 10.46 18.98
N SER A 863 -16.77 11.65 18.71
CA SER A 863 -17.94 11.79 17.85
C SER A 863 -17.58 11.46 16.39
N HIS A 864 -18.58 11.15 15.56
CA HIS A 864 -18.38 10.93 14.13
C HIS A 864 -17.61 12.09 13.48
N ALA A 865 -17.99 13.33 13.76
CA ALA A 865 -17.29 14.50 13.18
C ALA A 865 -15.82 14.60 13.63
N GLU A 866 -15.51 14.29 14.88
CA GLU A 866 -14.13 14.30 15.42
C GLU A 866 -13.28 13.19 14.81
N LEU A 867 -13.81 11.97 14.73
CA LEU A 867 -13.10 10.86 14.11
C LEU A 867 -12.88 11.07 12.62
N ARG A 868 -13.88 11.63 11.92
CA ARG A 868 -13.74 12.01 10.51
C ARG A 868 -12.66 13.06 10.31
N LYS A 869 -12.49 13.99 11.26
CA LYS A 869 -11.40 14.99 11.23
C LYS A 869 -10.02 14.33 11.29
N LEU A 870 -9.85 13.31 12.11
CA LEU A 870 -8.61 12.51 12.14
C LEU A 870 -8.42 11.78 10.81
N MET A 871 -9.45 11.09 10.30
CA MET A 871 -9.38 10.33 9.05
C MET A 871 -9.18 11.20 7.80
N ASP A 872 -9.61 12.47 7.83
CA ASP A 872 -9.43 13.43 6.74
C ASP A 872 -8.12 14.24 6.84
N ALA A 873 -7.40 14.17 7.97
CA ALA A 873 -6.20 14.94 8.14
C ALA A 873 -5.12 14.47 7.14
N PRO A 874 -4.38 15.40 6.51
CA PRO A 874 -3.29 15.04 5.63
C PRO A 874 -2.26 14.21 6.43
N PRO A 875 -1.74 13.09 5.91
CA PRO A 875 -0.89 12.21 6.70
C PRO A 875 0.35 12.92 7.27
N GLU A 876 0.83 13.99 6.63
CA GLU A 876 1.92 14.87 7.10
C GLU A 876 1.61 15.52 8.45
N ALA A 877 0.34 15.90 8.68
CA ALA A 877 -0.11 16.49 9.95
C ALA A 877 -0.23 15.44 11.06
N LEU A 878 -0.12 14.16 10.72
CA LEU A 878 -0.24 13.01 11.62
C LEU A 878 1.09 12.26 11.79
N VAL A 879 2.20 12.78 11.25
CA VAL A 879 3.54 12.28 11.55
C VAL A 879 3.93 12.80 12.93
N LEU A 880 4.17 11.89 13.87
CA LEU A 880 4.53 12.23 15.24
C LEU A 880 6.03 12.41 15.41
N ASP A 881 6.42 13.46 16.11
CA ASP A 881 7.79 13.61 16.62
C ASP A 881 7.93 12.81 17.93
N LEU A 882 8.54 11.63 17.82
CA LEU A 882 8.76 10.72 18.94
C LEU A 882 9.74 11.26 20.00
N THR A 883 10.36 12.43 19.77
CA THR A 883 11.22 13.09 20.76
C THR A 883 10.44 13.91 21.80
N VAL A 884 9.12 14.07 21.62
CA VAL A 884 8.24 14.81 22.54
C VAL A 884 7.54 13.84 23.52
N PRO A 885 7.66 14.01 24.86
CA PRO A 885 7.02 13.13 25.85
C PRO A 885 5.47 13.23 25.87
N PRO A 886 4.74 12.22 26.39
CA PRO A 886 3.28 12.25 26.53
C PRO A 886 2.82 13.26 27.59
N PHE A 887 1.60 13.78 27.43
CA PHE A 887 0.98 14.76 28.33
C PHE A 887 0.49 14.10 29.64
N ASP A 888 0.96 14.56 30.80
CA ASP A 888 0.66 13.96 32.12
C ASP A 888 -0.68 14.43 32.72
N ARG A 889 -1.38 13.54 33.45
CA ARG A 889 -2.83 13.59 33.74
C ARG A 889 -3.19 14.12 35.15
N ASP A 890 -2.21 14.44 36.00
CA ASP A 890 -2.44 14.68 37.45
C ASP A 890 -2.55 16.16 37.89
N SER A 891 -2.66 17.13 36.99
CA SER A 891 -2.65 18.56 37.37
C SER A 891 -4.02 19.18 37.76
N ALA A 892 -5.09 18.38 37.91
CA ALA A 892 -6.47 18.90 38.01
C ALA A 892 -7.02 19.17 39.43
N ASN A 893 -6.26 19.07 40.53
CA ASN A 893 -6.78 19.29 41.90
C ASN A 893 -5.83 20.08 42.83
N ALA A 894 -5.64 21.38 42.64
CA ALA A 894 -5.14 22.28 43.69
C ALA A 894 -5.55 23.75 43.47
N GLU A 895 -6.19 24.36 44.47
CA GLU A 895 -6.51 25.80 44.56
C GLU A 895 -5.65 26.48 45.67
N PRO A 896 -5.53 27.82 45.72
CA PRO A 896 -4.33 28.53 45.28
C PRO A 896 -3.46 29.04 46.44
N GLN A 897 -2.14 28.95 46.30
CA GLN A 897 -1.19 29.75 47.08
C GLN A 897 -0.08 30.32 46.20
N THR A 898 0.31 31.53 46.58
CA THR A 898 1.06 32.55 45.86
C THR A 898 2.58 32.37 45.88
N SER A 899 3.18 33.08 44.91
CA SER A 899 4.58 33.50 44.72
C SER A 899 5.53 32.54 43.98
N ASP A 900 5.79 32.97 42.74
CA ASP A 900 7.03 32.93 41.95
C ASP A 900 7.78 31.61 41.83
N ILE A 901 7.78 31.07 40.60
CA ILE A 901 8.94 30.63 39.78
C ILE A 901 8.34 29.91 38.56
N ASP A 902 8.49 30.48 37.35
CA ASP A 902 8.22 29.80 36.07
C ASP A 902 9.45 28.96 35.65
N PRO A 903 9.29 27.63 35.42
CA PRO A 903 10.07 26.93 34.39
C PRO A 903 9.25 25.77 33.72
N PRO A 904 9.74 25.06 32.68
CA PRO A 904 9.43 25.37 31.28
C PRO A 904 8.73 24.21 30.54
N GLY A 905 7.72 24.54 29.75
CA GLY A 905 7.16 23.69 28.70
C GLY A 905 7.21 24.37 27.34
N LYS A 906 7.38 23.54 26.28
CA LYS A 906 7.45 23.80 24.83
C LYS A 906 8.87 23.79 24.25
N GLN A 907 9.37 22.59 23.92
CA GLN A 907 10.36 22.46 22.86
C GLN A 907 9.62 22.35 21.53
N ALA A 908 9.75 23.42 20.74
CA ALA A 908 9.59 23.42 19.29
C ALA A 908 10.50 22.34 18.65
N PRO A 909 10.29 21.94 17.37
CA PRO A 909 11.30 21.17 16.64
C PRO A 909 12.67 21.79 16.90
N PRO A 910 13.76 21.01 17.08
CA PRO A 910 15.01 21.57 17.55
C PRO A 910 15.35 22.76 16.66
N ILE A 911 15.25 23.96 17.24
CA ILE A 911 15.64 25.17 16.55
C ILE A 911 17.13 24.96 16.35
N ARG A 912 17.53 24.56 15.15
CA ARG A 912 18.94 24.65 14.77
C ARG A 912 19.21 26.15 14.63
N GLY A 913 20.06 26.67 15.50
CA GLY A 913 20.24 28.10 15.75
C GLY A 913 19.53 28.59 17.02
N SER A 914 19.89 29.76 17.53
CA SER A 914 19.29 30.35 18.73
C SER A 914 17.96 31.05 18.42
N ALA A 915 17.10 31.16 19.43
CA ALA A 915 15.88 31.96 19.33
C ALA A 915 16.22 33.44 19.17
N VAL A 916 15.43 34.18 18.38
CA VAL A 916 15.74 35.60 18.09
C VAL A 916 15.77 36.43 19.37
N ARG A 917 16.84 37.20 19.54
CA ARG A 917 16.88 38.27 20.54
C ARG A 917 15.98 39.44 20.11
N TYR A 918 14.88 39.64 20.84
CA TYR A 918 14.06 40.85 20.72
C TYR A 918 14.57 41.94 21.67
N VAL A 919 14.83 43.14 21.15
CA VAL A 919 15.32 44.28 21.94
C VAL A 919 14.11 45.05 22.53
N PRO A 920 13.98 45.13 23.87
CA PRO A 920 12.92 45.90 24.51
C PRO A 920 12.94 47.36 24.09
N ARG A 921 11.77 48.02 24.03
CA ARG A 921 11.64 49.39 23.52
C ARG A 921 12.57 50.40 24.22
N GLN A 922 12.87 50.19 25.51
CA GLN A 922 13.74 51.04 26.30
C GLN A 922 15.24 50.86 25.98
N GLU A 923 15.62 49.75 25.35
CA GLU A 923 17.00 49.37 25.01
C GLU A 923 17.31 49.56 23.51
N GLN A 924 16.33 49.97 22.71
CA GLN A 924 16.49 50.20 21.28
C GLN A 924 17.37 51.42 21.04
N SER A 925 18.42 51.26 20.23
CA SER A 925 19.31 52.37 19.89
C SER A 925 18.60 53.38 18.98
N GLU A 926 18.84 54.67 19.20
CA GLU A 926 18.29 55.75 18.35
C GLU A 926 18.76 55.64 16.89
N GLU A 927 19.97 55.10 16.68
CA GLU A 927 20.52 54.85 15.35
C GLU A 927 19.76 53.73 14.62
N ASP A 928 19.52 52.59 15.26
CA ASP A 928 18.75 51.50 14.66
C ASP A 928 17.28 51.91 14.42
N ILE A 929 16.69 52.70 15.34
CA ILE A 929 15.35 53.28 15.16
C ILE A 929 15.29 54.19 13.94
N LYS A 930 16.29 55.06 13.75
CA LYS A 930 16.37 55.96 12.58
C LYS A 930 16.29 55.17 11.27
N TRP A 931 17.07 54.10 11.14
CA TRP A 931 17.10 53.30 9.92
C TRP A 931 15.88 52.39 9.76
N MET A 932 15.31 51.90 10.86
CA MET A 932 14.04 51.16 10.82
C MET A 932 12.87 52.04 10.33
N ARG A 933 12.89 53.36 10.61
CA ARG A 933 11.89 54.29 10.03
C ARG A 933 12.00 54.40 8.51
N GLU A 934 13.21 54.34 7.95
CA GLU A 934 13.43 54.30 6.50
C GLU A 934 12.91 52.98 5.90
N ALA A 935 13.10 51.85 6.59
CA ALA A 935 12.53 50.56 6.18
C ALA A 935 10.98 50.58 6.21
N LEU A 936 10.39 51.22 7.22
CA LEU A 936 8.94 51.46 7.30
C LEU A 936 8.43 52.34 6.14
N ALA A 937 9.21 53.32 5.68
CA ALA A 937 8.85 54.10 4.50
C ALA A 937 8.80 53.22 3.23
N MET A 938 9.78 52.32 3.05
CA MET A 938 9.76 51.35 1.94
C MET A 938 8.59 50.35 2.04
N ALA A 939 8.23 49.93 3.24
CA ALA A 939 7.07 49.07 3.48
C ALA A 939 5.75 49.81 3.17
N GLN A 940 5.68 51.12 3.45
CA GLN A 940 4.55 51.95 3.05
C GLN A 940 4.44 52.08 1.53
N GLU A 941 5.56 52.24 0.81
CA GLU A 941 5.57 52.21 -0.66
C GLU A 941 5.06 50.87 -1.21
N ALA A 942 5.42 49.74 -0.58
CA ALA A 942 4.87 48.43 -0.96
C ALA A 942 3.36 48.36 -0.70
N LEU A 943 2.91 48.85 0.46
CA LEU A 943 1.48 48.91 0.78
C LEU A 943 0.69 49.71 -0.26
N ASP A 944 1.19 50.89 -0.62
CA ASP A 944 0.57 51.80 -1.58
C ASP A 944 0.51 51.18 -2.99
N ALA A 945 1.46 50.29 -3.31
CA ALA A 945 1.50 49.49 -4.52
C ALA A 945 0.65 48.20 -4.46
N ASN A 946 -0.15 47.97 -3.41
CA ASN A 946 -0.88 46.73 -3.15
C ASN A 946 0.00 45.47 -3.02
N GLU A 947 1.22 45.63 -2.53
CA GLU A 947 2.14 44.54 -2.17
C GLU A 947 2.12 44.25 -0.67
N VAL A 948 2.60 43.06 -0.29
CA VAL A 948 2.82 42.74 1.12
C VAL A 948 3.81 43.78 1.67
N PRO A 949 3.48 44.54 2.74
CA PRO A 949 4.23 45.72 3.15
C PRO A 949 5.49 45.36 3.93
N VAL A 950 6.48 44.85 3.20
CA VAL A 950 7.83 44.56 3.69
C VAL A 950 8.79 45.49 2.98
N GLY A 951 9.57 46.23 3.76
CA GLY A 951 10.58 47.17 3.29
C GLY A 951 11.90 46.90 3.98
N GLY A 952 13.00 47.05 3.24
CA GLY A 952 14.36 46.75 3.68
C GLY A 952 15.34 47.86 3.29
N VAL A 953 16.29 48.16 4.16
CA VAL A 953 17.34 49.18 3.95
C VAL A 953 18.68 48.61 4.38
N PHE A 954 19.66 48.63 3.49
CA PHE A 954 21.04 48.20 3.77
C PHE A 954 21.88 49.44 4.07
N VAL A 955 22.51 49.46 5.25
CA VAL A 955 23.33 50.58 5.75
C VAL A 955 24.75 50.11 5.96
N ARG A 956 25.71 50.82 5.38
CA ARG A 956 27.14 50.56 5.53
C ARG A 956 27.83 51.86 5.94
N LYS A 957 28.61 51.83 7.03
CA LYS A 957 29.33 53.01 7.56
C LYS A 957 28.42 54.24 7.81
N GLY A 958 27.19 54.02 8.24
CA GLY A 958 26.22 55.08 8.53
C GLY A 958 25.51 55.68 7.30
N GLU A 959 25.71 55.11 6.11
CA GLU A 959 25.06 55.54 4.86
C GLU A 959 24.20 54.41 4.27
N VAL A 960 23.05 54.77 3.71
CA VAL A 960 22.19 53.80 3.01
C VAL A 960 22.79 53.49 1.65
N ILE A 961 23.14 52.23 1.44
CA ILE A 961 23.70 51.74 0.17
C ILE A 961 22.65 51.11 -0.75
N ALA A 962 21.54 50.62 -0.19
CA ALA A 962 20.41 50.16 -0.97
C ALA A 962 19.10 50.19 -0.17
N ARG A 963 18.00 50.31 -0.90
CA ARG A 963 16.63 50.20 -0.39
C ARG A 963 15.89 49.18 -1.25
N GLY A 964 15.03 48.37 -0.64
CA GLY A 964 14.21 47.39 -1.33
C GLY A 964 12.83 47.29 -0.71
N ARG A 965 11.86 46.84 -1.49
CA ARG A 965 10.50 46.53 -1.02
C ARG A 965 9.97 45.29 -1.72
N ASN A 966 8.99 44.62 -1.14
CA ASN A 966 8.35 43.51 -1.85
C ASN A 966 7.71 44.00 -3.16
N ARG A 967 7.99 43.26 -4.25
CA ARG A 967 7.44 43.46 -5.60
C ARG A 967 7.04 42.13 -6.25
N THR A 968 6.67 41.15 -5.43
CA THR A 968 6.37 39.78 -5.86
C THR A 968 5.20 39.70 -6.83
N ASN A 969 4.15 40.48 -6.59
CA ASN A 969 2.96 40.55 -7.44
C ASN A 969 3.19 41.49 -8.63
N GLU A 970 3.86 42.63 -8.42
CA GLU A 970 4.19 43.64 -9.42
C GLU A 970 5.07 43.06 -10.54
N LEU A 971 6.06 42.23 -10.19
CA LEU A 971 6.99 41.62 -11.13
C LEU A 971 6.67 40.16 -11.47
N LEU A 972 5.59 39.60 -10.91
CA LEU A 972 5.20 38.18 -11.07
C LEU A 972 6.35 37.21 -10.80
N ASN A 973 7.19 37.56 -9.82
CA ASN A 973 8.38 36.80 -9.48
C ASN A 973 8.43 36.63 -7.96
N ALA A 974 8.24 35.40 -7.52
CA ALA A 974 8.19 35.03 -6.11
C ALA A 974 9.49 35.33 -5.34
N THR A 975 10.62 35.55 -6.02
CA THR A 975 11.89 35.89 -5.37
C THR A 975 12.08 37.39 -5.12
N ARG A 976 11.17 38.26 -5.58
CA ARG A 976 11.30 39.73 -5.48
C ARG A 976 10.86 40.25 -4.11
N HIS A 977 11.51 39.75 -3.07
CA HIS A 977 11.42 40.23 -1.71
C HIS A 977 12.35 41.44 -1.50
N ALA A 978 12.04 42.28 -0.51
CA ALA A 978 12.78 43.49 -0.20
C ALA A 978 14.30 43.27 -0.05
N GLU A 979 14.68 42.16 0.57
CA GLU A 979 16.08 41.78 0.82
C GLU A 979 16.81 41.45 -0.49
N LEU A 980 16.22 40.58 -1.32
CA LEU A 980 16.83 40.12 -2.57
C LEU A 980 16.87 41.24 -3.63
N GLU A 981 15.87 42.12 -3.68
CA GLU A 981 15.90 43.30 -4.55
C GLU A 981 17.07 44.23 -4.21
N ALA A 982 17.29 44.48 -2.92
CA ALA A 982 18.38 45.34 -2.49
C ALA A 982 19.75 44.68 -2.64
N ILE A 983 19.87 43.36 -2.47
CA ILE A 983 21.11 42.60 -2.74
C ILE A 983 21.51 42.73 -4.21
N ASP A 984 20.57 42.53 -5.15
CA ASP A 984 20.82 42.69 -6.58
C ASP A 984 21.31 44.11 -6.90
N HIS A 985 20.70 45.13 -6.26
CA HIS A 985 21.13 46.51 -6.43
C HIS A 985 22.56 46.73 -5.94
N ILE A 986 22.90 46.27 -4.73
CA ILE A 986 24.25 46.41 -4.16
C ILE A 986 25.29 45.75 -5.06
N LEU A 987 25.04 44.53 -5.53
CA LEU A 987 25.96 43.83 -6.43
C LEU A 987 26.13 44.55 -7.77
N SER A 988 25.12 45.29 -8.25
CA SER A 988 25.22 46.07 -9.48
C SER A 988 26.07 47.33 -9.36
N ILE A 989 26.08 47.98 -8.18
CA ILE A 989 26.79 49.24 -7.94
C ILE A 989 28.14 49.05 -7.23
N MET A 990 28.31 47.94 -6.53
CA MET A 990 29.49 47.54 -5.77
C MET A 990 29.80 46.05 -6.04
N PRO A 991 30.11 45.66 -7.28
CA PRO A 991 30.45 44.29 -7.60
C PRO A 991 31.77 43.90 -6.91
N PRO A 992 31.82 42.75 -6.21
CA PRO A 992 33.07 42.20 -5.69
C PRO A 992 34.07 41.93 -6.82
N SER A 993 35.37 42.11 -6.55
CA SER A 993 36.41 41.89 -7.54
C SER A 993 36.71 40.41 -7.79
N ALA A 994 36.33 39.54 -6.86
CA ALA A 994 36.44 38.09 -6.99
C ALA A 994 35.42 37.49 -8.00
N PRO A 995 35.86 36.81 -9.07
CA PRO A 995 34.97 36.27 -10.11
C PRO A 995 34.09 35.09 -9.62
N ASP A 996 34.43 34.49 -8.48
CA ASP A 996 33.75 33.37 -7.84
C ASP A 996 32.89 33.78 -6.64
N PHE A 997 32.64 35.09 -6.44
CA PHE A 997 31.83 35.59 -5.32
C PHE A 997 30.43 34.94 -5.23
N ALA A 998 29.82 34.58 -6.36
CA ALA A 998 28.51 33.93 -6.38
C ALA A 998 28.51 32.52 -5.75
N VAL A 999 29.67 31.86 -5.66
CA VAL A 999 29.84 30.50 -5.12
C VAL A 999 30.69 30.45 -3.85
N ALA A 1000 31.56 31.44 -3.61
CA ALA A 1000 32.41 31.54 -2.43
C ALA A 1000 32.55 32.99 -1.92
N PRO A 1001 31.47 33.66 -1.51
CA PRO A 1001 31.44 35.09 -1.11
C PRO A 1001 32.27 35.41 0.16
N HIS A 1002 32.76 34.38 0.84
CA HIS A 1002 33.61 34.46 2.03
C HIS A 1002 35.10 34.22 1.74
N ALA A 1003 35.47 33.86 0.50
CA ALA A 1003 36.84 33.48 0.12
C ALA A 1003 37.70 34.63 -0.42
N GLY A 1004 37.10 35.80 -0.71
CA GLY A 1004 37.78 36.98 -1.25
C GLY A 1004 38.63 37.75 -0.23
N PRO A 1005 39.46 38.71 -0.68
CA PRO A 1005 40.27 39.55 0.20
C PRO A 1005 39.43 40.37 1.20
N ASP A 1006 39.98 40.66 2.37
CA ASP A 1006 39.30 41.50 3.37
C ASP A 1006 38.93 42.88 2.78
N GLY A 1007 37.64 43.21 2.86
CA GLY A 1007 37.06 44.45 2.33
C GLY A 1007 36.40 44.34 0.95
N ASP A 1008 36.58 43.22 0.23
CA ASP A 1008 36.01 43.00 -1.12
C ASP A 1008 34.50 42.65 -1.08
N ASN A 1009 34.03 41.98 -0.02
CA ASN A 1009 32.61 41.68 0.18
C ASN A 1009 31.87 42.93 0.73
N PRO A 1010 30.94 43.55 -0.04
CA PRO A 1010 30.24 44.75 0.40
C PRO A 1010 29.24 44.51 1.53
N PHE A 1011 28.86 43.26 1.81
CA PHE A 1011 27.85 42.90 2.81
C PHE A 1011 28.44 42.64 4.20
N LYS A 1012 29.74 42.31 4.30
CA LYS A 1012 30.43 41.95 5.55
C LYS A 1012 30.31 43.02 6.65
N ASP A 1013 30.38 44.29 6.28
CA ASP A 1013 30.25 45.44 7.21
C ASP A 1013 28.91 46.17 7.09
N THR A 1014 27.88 45.49 6.56
CA THR A 1014 26.57 46.08 6.27
C THR A 1014 25.51 45.57 7.23
N THR A 1015 24.66 46.48 7.70
CA THR A 1015 23.47 46.16 8.50
C THR A 1015 22.22 46.28 7.64
N LEU A 1016 21.40 45.24 7.59
CA LEU A 1016 20.06 45.26 7.01
C LEU A 1016 19.04 45.67 8.08
N TYR A 1017 18.24 46.69 7.82
CA TYR A 1017 17.03 47.04 8.58
C TYR A 1017 15.80 46.63 7.77
N VAL A 1018 14.96 45.75 8.30
CA VAL A 1018 13.77 45.24 7.58
C VAL A 1018 12.53 45.21 8.46
N THR A 1019 11.37 45.59 7.92
CA THR A 1019 10.16 45.74 8.75
C THR A 1019 9.64 44.42 9.29
N ILE A 1020 9.76 43.34 8.51
CA ILE A 1020 9.38 41.97 8.88
C ILE A 1020 10.62 41.08 8.77
N GLU A 1021 10.78 40.16 9.70
CA GLU A 1021 11.88 39.20 9.71
C GLU A 1021 12.05 38.51 8.35
N PRO A 1022 13.31 38.42 7.85
CA PRO A 1022 13.60 37.71 6.61
C PRO A 1022 13.04 36.29 6.63
N CYS A 1023 12.40 35.88 5.54
CA CYS A 1023 11.94 34.49 5.43
C CYS A 1023 13.14 33.52 5.29
N ILE A 1024 12.93 32.23 5.45
CA ILE A 1024 13.96 31.17 5.33
C ILE A 1024 14.81 31.35 4.05
N MET A 1025 14.20 31.68 2.91
CA MET A 1025 14.92 31.96 1.65
C MET A 1025 15.84 33.18 1.77
N CYS A 1026 15.34 34.30 2.31
CA CYS A 1026 16.10 35.54 2.43
C CYS A 1026 17.18 35.42 3.51
N GLY A 1027 16.88 34.75 4.63
CA GLY A 1027 17.83 34.45 5.70
C GLY A 1027 18.97 33.55 5.22
N ALA A 1028 18.68 32.53 4.40
CA ALA A 1028 19.69 31.69 3.76
C ALA A 1028 20.56 32.49 2.78
N ALA A 1029 19.95 33.33 1.93
CA ALA A 1029 20.68 34.18 0.99
C ALA A 1029 21.61 35.15 1.73
N LEU A 1030 21.10 35.86 2.73
CA LEU A 1030 21.88 36.78 3.57
C LEU A 1030 23.08 36.09 4.24
N ARG A 1031 22.90 34.86 4.71
CA ARG A 1031 24.00 34.05 5.26
C ARG A 1031 25.03 33.69 4.21
N GLN A 1032 24.56 33.21 3.05
CA GLN A 1032 25.43 32.86 1.94
C GLN A 1032 26.25 34.07 1.51
N ILE A 1033 25.65 35.26 1.29
CA ILE A 1033 26.41 36.45 0.85
C ILE A 1033 27.32 37.04 1.94
N GLY A 1034 27.17 36.61 3.19
CA GLY A 1034 27.96 37.11 4.33
C GLY A 1034 27.59 38.51 4.79
N ILE A 1035 26.30 38.74 5.06
CA ILE A 1035 25.85 39.96 5.73
C ILE A 1035 26.47 40.08 7.13
N GLY A 1036 26.76 41.31 7.57
CA GLY A 1036 27.28 41.56 8.92
C GLY A 1036 26.19 41.45 10.00
N ARG A 1037 25.09 42.19 9.83
CA ARG A 1037 24.02 42.29 10.84
C ARG A 1037 22.64 42.47 10.22
N VAL A 1038 21.61 41.92 10.86
CA VAL A 1038 20.19 42.09 10.50
C VAL A 1038 19.42 42.63 11.71
N VAL A 1039 18.66 43.68 11.49
CA VAL A 1039 17.75 44.31 12.45
C VAL A 1039 16.35 44.26 11.86
N PHE A 1040 15.39 43.68 12.56
CA PHE A 1040 14.03 43.59 12.06
C PHE A 1040 12.96 44.06 13.04
N GLY A 1041 11.81 44.49 12.50
CA GLY A 1041 10.72 45.03 13.30
C GLY A 1041 9.86 43.95 13.95
N ALA A 1042 9.09 43.21 13.16
CA ALA A 1042 8.23 42.13 13.64
C ALA A 1042 8.69 40.76 13.13
N GLY A 1043 8.54 39.74 13.96
CA GLY A 1043 8.83 38.35 13.59
C GLY A 1043 7.94 37.86 12.45
N ASN A 1044 8.46 36.92 11.68
CA ASN A 1044 7.73 36.24 10.62
C ASN A 1044 7.30 34.86 11.12
N GLU A 1045 6.13 34.80 11.74
CA GLU A 1045 5.60 33.61 12.43
C GLU A 1045 5.31 32.41 11.50
N ARG A 1046 5.32 32.61 10.18
CA ARG A 1046 5.04 31.53 9.20
C ARG A 1046 6.28 31.06 8.45
N PHE A 1047 7.20 31.96 8.15
CA PHE A 1047 8.32 31.68 7.26
C PHE A 1047 9.66 32.22 7.77
N GLY A 1048 9.79 32.68 9.02
CA GLY A 1048 10.97 33.36 9.54
C GLY A 1048 12.25 32.52 9.54
N GLY A 1049 13.31 33.07 8.93
CA GLY A 1049 14.62 32.42 8.81
C GLY A 1049 15.65 32.87 9.84
N ASN A 1050 15.31 33.80 10.73
CA ASN A 1050 16.24 34.38 11.70
C ASN A 1050 15.86 34.04 13.14
N GLY A 1051 15.07 32.97 13.33
CA GLY A 1051 14.76 32.32 14.61
C GLY A 1051 13.30 32.40 15.09
N SER A 1052 12.35 32.99 14.33
CA SER A 1052 10.92 32.82 14.67
C SER A 1052 10.33 31.49 14.17
N VAL A 1053 10.90 30.89 13.11
CA VAL A 1053 10.55 29.53 12.64
C VAL A 1053 11.81 28.67 12.53
N LEU A 1054 12.87 29.18 11.89
CA LEU A 1054 14.18 28.51 11.80
C LEU A 1054 15.31 29.52 12.10
N GLY A 1055 16.35 29.11 12.83
CA GLY A 1055 17.51 29.94 13.19
C GLY A 1055 18.65 29.89 12.18
N LEU A 1056 18.39 30.12 10.87
CA LEU A 1056 19.45 29.99 9.86
C LEU A 1056 20.62 30.94 10.08
N HIS A 1057 20.38 32.11 10.67
CA HIS A 1057 21.40 33.12 10.90
C HIS A 1057 22.57 32.65 11.79
N ASP A 1058 22.39 31.66 12.66
CA ASP A 1058 23.39 31.21 13.63
C ASP A 1058 23.47 29.68 13.80
N ASP A 1059 22.88 28.90 12.89
CA ASP A 1059 23.03 27.45 12.85
C ASP A 1059 24.47 27.02 12.48
N ASP A 1060 25.20 26.44 13.44
CA ASP A 1060 26.57 25.95 13.25
C ASP A 1060 26.67 24.70 12.34
N ALA A 1061 25.56 24.00 12.08
CA ALA A 1061 25.55 22.85 11.16
C ALA A 1061 25.77 23.27 9.68
N ILE A 1062 25.59 24.55 9.36
CA ILE A 1062 25.84 25.12 8.04
C ILE A 1062 27.32 25.55 7.96
N VAL A 1063 28.20 24.55 7.87
CA VAL A 1063 29.67 24.75 7.90
C VAL A 1063 30.19 25.55 6.69
N SER A 1064 29.45 25.57 5.58
CA SER A 1064 29.84 26.23 4.33
C SER A 1064 29.66 27.75 4.32
N SER A 1065 28.99 28.34 5.32
CA SER A 1065 28.78 29.79 5.39
C SER A 1065 28.70 30.26 6.85
N PRO A 1066 29.54 31.22 7.29
CA PRO A 1066 29.48 31.79 8.64
C PRO A 1066 28.10 32.39 8.97
N GLY A 1067 27.70 32.33 10.24
CA GLY A 1067 26.50 33.00 10.73
C GLY A 1067 26.65 34.53 10.81
N TYR A 1068 25.54 35.22 11.09
CA TYR A 1068 25.47 36.68 11.22
C TYR A 1068 24.61 37.12 12.40
N GLU A 1069 24.83 38.34 12.90
CA GLU A 1069 24.06 38.89 14.02
C GLU A 1069 22.63 39.23 13.57
N SER A 1070 21.61 38.79 14.31
CA SER A 1070 20.21 39.15 14.04
C SER A 1070 19.48 39.58 15.32
N VAL A 1071 18.80 40.72 15.27
CA VAL A 1071 18.00 41.26 16.39
C VAL A 1071 16.64 41.77 15.92
N GLY A 1072 15.59 41.46 16.69
CA GLY A 1072 14.20 41.83 16.39
C GLY A 1072 13.63 42.89 17.33
N GLY A 1073 12.45 43.43 17.01
CA GLY A 1073 11.64 44.25 17.92
C GLY A 1073 11.65 45.75 17.66
N TYR A 1074 12.44 46.23 16.70
CA TYR A 1074 12.58 47.66 16.40
C TYR A 1074 11.33 48.21 15.70
N LEU A 1075 10.60 49.13 16.35
CA LEU A 1075 9.31 49.65 15.84
C LEU A 1075 8.33 48.52 15.44
N ARG A 1076 8.31 47.46 16.26
CA ARG A 1076 7.52 46.24 16.05
C ARG A 1076 6.04 46.52 15.85
N ASP A 1077 5.48 47.41 16.65
CA ASP A 1077 4.05 47.70 16.64
C ASP A 1077 3.64 48.35 15.32
N GLU A 1078 4.44 49.30 14.84
CA GLU A 1078 4.27 49.96 13.56
C GLU A 1078 4.37 48.96 12.38
N ALA A 1079 5.34 48.04 12.41
CA ALA A 1079 5.49 46.99 11.40
C ALA A 1079 4.28 46.03 11.37
N ILE A 1080 3.77 45.61 12.53
CA ILE A 1080 2.58 44.77 12.64
C ILE A 1080 1.33 45.50 12.12
N MET A 1081 1.19 46.79 12.44
CA MET A 1081 0.06 47.59 11.95
C MET A 1081 0.04 47.70 10.42
N MET A 1082 1.20 47.84 9.77
CA MET A 1082 1.29 47.83 8.31
C MET A 1082 0.82 46.50 7.71
N LEU A 1083 1.31 45.36 8.20
CA LEU A 1083 0.85 44.04 7.75
C LEU A 1083 -0.66 43.85 7.95
N ARG A 1084 -1.20 44.25 9.11
CA ARG A 1084 -2.63 44.13 9.38
C ARG A 1084 -3.46 45.02 8.45
N ARG A 1085 -2.99 46.24 8.13
CA ARG A 1085 -3.62 47.12 7.14
C ARG A 1085 -3.66 46.46 5.75
N PHE A 1086 -2.62 45.73 5.35
CA PHE A 1086 -2.62 44.95 4.11
C PHE A 1086 -3.58 43.75 4.15
N TYR A 1087 -3.65 42.98 5.24
CA TYR A 1087 -4.49 41.77 5.26
C TYR A 1087 -6.01 42.05 5.31
N VAL A 1088 -6.39 43.29 5.64
CA VAL A 1088 -7.77 43.79 5.51
C VAL A 1088 -8.08 44.37 4.13
N THR A 1089 -7.08 44.68 3.29
CA THR A 1089 -7.32 45.06 1.89
C THR A 1089 -7.59 43.83 1.01
N GLU A 1090 -8.31 44.07 -0.09
CA GLU A 1090 -8.66 43.07 -1.09
C GLU A 1090 -7.57 43.02 -2.16
N ASN A 1091 -7.05 41.82 -2.45
CA ASN A 1091 -6.17 41.64 -3.60
C ASN A 1091 -7.04 41.47 -4.85
N THR A 1092 -7.18 42.53 -5.63
CA THR A 1092 -7.95 42.54 -6.88
C THR A 1092 -7.30 41.73 -8.01
N ASN A 1093 -6.01 41.41 -7.89
CA ASN A 1093 -5.24 40.63 -8.87
C ASN A 1093 -5.32 39.11 -8.62
N ALA A 1094 -5.97 38.68 -7.53
CA ALA A 1094 -6.21 37.27 -7.29
C ALA A 1094 -7.18 36.71 -8.36
N PRO A 1095 -6.99 35.47 -8.86
CA PRO A 1095 -7.85 34.86 -9.90
C PRO A 1095 -9.35 34.85 -9.55
N LYS A 1096 -9.67 34.90 -8.25
CA LYS A 1096 -11.00 35.17 -7.69
C LYS A 1096 -10.84 36.10 -6.48
N PRO A 1097 -11.09 37.42 -6.61
CA PRO A 1097 -11.01 38.34 -5.48
C PRO A 1097 -12.06 37.95 -4.42
N GLN A 1098 -11.63 37.71 -3.18
CA GLN A 1098 -12.55 37.49 -2.06
C GLN A 1098 -12.95 38.85 -1.49
N ASN A 1099 -14.26 39.10 -1.38
CA ASN A 1099 -14.78 40.31 -0.71
C ASN A 1099 -14.49 40.23 0.80
N LYS A 1100 -13.67 41.15 1.29
CA LYS A 1100 -13.20 41.24 2.68
C LYS A 1100 -13.81 42.43 3.44
N SER A 1101 -14.85 43.08 2.90
CA SER A 1101 -15.55 44.24 3.49
C SER A 1101 -16.03 44.07 4.96
N ARG A 1102 -16.07 42.84 5.50
CA ARG A 1102 -16.45 42.54 6.90
C ARG A 1102 -15.26 42.40 7.87
N ARG A 1103 -14.00 42.52 7.43
CA ARG A 1103 -12.82 42.39 8.32
C ARG A 1103 -12.53 43.71 9.03
N VAL A 1104 -12.61 43.72 10.36
CA VAL A 1104 -12.22 44.85 11.21
C VAL A 1104 -10.72 44.79 11.48
N LEU A 1105 -10.02 45.91 11.31
CA LEU A 1105 -8.61 46.05 11.66
C LEU A 1105 -8.45 45.95 13.18
N LYS A 1106 -7.91 44.84 13.68
CA LYS A 1106 -7.57 44.69 15.11
C LYS A 1106 -6.35 45.57 15.43
N THR A 1107 -6.46 46.46 16.42
CA THR A 1107 -5.37 47.37 16.84
C THR A 1107 -4.55 46.84 18.01
N GLU A 1108 -5.03 45.81 18.73
CA GLU A 1108 -4.34 45.23 19.89
C GLU A 1108 -3.15 44.36 19.46
N ILE A 1109 -1.95 44.63 19.99
CA ILE A 1109 -0.71 43.91 19.67
C ILE A 1109 -0.19 43.21 20.93
N HIS A 1110 -0.07 41.89 20.88
CA HIS A 1110 0.43 41.08 22.00
C HIS A 1110 1.96 41.14 22.11
N PRO A 1111 2.55 40.83 23.28
CA PRO A 1111 4.00 40.74 23.47
C PRO A 1111 4.66 39.75 22.48
N PRO A 1112 5.98 39.89 22.19
CA PRO A 1112 6.71 38.92 21.36
C PRO A 1112 6.58 37.49 21.90
N GLY A 1113 6.32 36.51 21.02
CA GLY A 1113 6.18 35.09 21.39
C GLY A 1113 4.77 34.61 21.75
N VAL A 1114 3.76 35.49 21.74
CA VAL A 1114 2.34 35.14 21.92
C VAL A 1114 1.64 35.13 20.56
N SER A 1115 1.17 33.96 20.12
CA SER A 1115 0.49 33.76 18.83
C SER A 1115 -0.64 34.78 18.61
N MET A 1116 -0.61 35.45 17.46
CA MET A 1116 -1.57 36.51 17.06
C MET A 1116 -2.95 35.97 16.63
N HIS A 1117 -3.24 34.70 16.89
CA HIS A 1117 -4.53 34.07 16.63
C HIS A 1117 -5.15 33.56 17.93
N GLY A 1118 -5.61 34.50 18.77
CA GLY A 1118 -6.54 34.27 19.89
C GLY A 1118 -8.01 34.59 19.54
N PRO A 1119 -8.97 34.01 20.27
CA PRO A 1119 -10.35 33.74 19.85
C PRO A 1119 -11.21 35.00 19.70
N GLY A 1120 -11.99 35.06 18.62
CA GLY A 1120 -12.94 36.15 18.38
C GLY A 1120 -14.05 36.17 19.44
N THR A 1121 -14.10 37.25 20.20
CA THR A 1121 -15.13 37.58 21.18
C THR A 1121 -16.52 37.66 20.56
N ALA A 1122 -17.49 37.04 21.24
CA ALA A 1122 -18.91 37.09 20.96
C ALA A 1122 -19.47 38.52 21.00
N ALA A 1123 -20.29 38.87 20.02
CA ALA A 1123 -21.19 40.03 20.07
C ALA A 1123 -22.63 39.55 19.78
N THR A 1124 -23.49 39.82 20.74
CA THR A 1124 -24.93 39.59 20.82
C THR A 1124 -25.70 40.57 19.95
N THR A 1125 -26.67 40.10 19.14
CA THR A 1125 -27.86 40.85 18.63
C THR A 1125 -28.83 39.85 17.97
N THR A 1126 -29.95 39.47 18.59
CA THR A 1126 -31.33 40.01 18.45
C THR A 1126 -31.90 40.16 17.02
N ALA A 1127 -32.97 39.39 16.77
CA ALA A 1127 -34.05 39.40 15.78
C ALA A 1127 -34.13 40.52 14.70
N ALA A 1128 -34.41 40.16 13.44
CA ALA A 1128 -35.70 40.38 12.74
C ALA A 1128 -35.64 40.17 11.20
N SER A 1129 -36.77 39.67 10.67
CA SER A 1129 -37.39 39.82 9.34
C SER A 1129 -36.74 39.28 8.04
N GLU A 1130 -37.41 38.24 7.51
CA GLU A 1130 -38.02 38.10 6.17
C GLU A 1130 -37.26 38.50 4.89
N GLY A 1131 -37.18 37.54 3.96
CA GLY A 1131 -36.93 37.75 2.55
C GLY A 1131 -36.28 36.53 1.87
N GLU A 1132 -37.09 35.68 1.22
CA GLU A 1132 -36.62 34.61 0.33
C GLU A 1132 -35.73 35.16 -0.81
N PRO A 1133 -34.72 34.39 -1.26
CA PRO A 1133 -34.20 34.56 -2.61
C PRO A 1133 -34.21 33.26 -3.42
N VAL A 1134 -34.71 33.44 -4.64
CA VAL A 1134 -34.67 32.58 -5.81
C VAL A 1134 -33.29 31.95 -6.04
N VAL A 1135 -33.26 30.62 -6.22
CA VAL A 1135 -32.08 29.81 -6.48
C VAL A 1135 -31.67 29.92 -7.96
N GLN A 1136 -30.51 30.52 -8.25
CA GLN A 1136 -29.77 30.28 -9.49
C GLN A 1136 -28.53 29.44 -9.19
N ASN A 1137 -28.54 28.21 -9.71
CA ASN A 1137 -27.46 27.23 -9.62
C ASN A 1137 -26.20 27.70 -10.36
N SER A 1138 -25.15 28.06 -9.62
CA SER A 1138 -23.78 28.13 -10.15
C SER A 1138 -22.93 27.00 -9.54
N ARG A 1139 -22.68 25.96 -10.33
CA ARG A 1139 -21.74 24.86 -10.02
C ARG A 1139 -20.34 25.44 -9.73
N ARG A 1140 -19.91 25.46 -8.47
CA ARG A 1140 -18.50 25.64 -8.08
C ARG A 1140 -17.92 24.27 -7.75
N ARG A 1141 -16.99 23.79 -8.60
CA ARG A 1141 -16.10 22.67 -8.31
C ARG A 1141 -15.33 22.97 -7.01
N GLY A 1142 -15.61 22.20 -5.96
CA GLY A 1142 -14.83 22.16 -4.74
C GLY A 1142 -13.49 21.48 -4.98
N SER A 1143 -12.47 21.92 -4.24
CA SER A 1143 -11.17 21.24 -4.13
C SER A 1143 -11.39 19.86 -3.49
N GLN A 1144 -11.49 18.82 -4.31
CA GLN A 1144 -11.54 17.44 -3.84
C GLN A 1144 -10.13 16.99 -3.45
N ASN A 1145 -10.02 16.31 -2.29
CA ASN A 1145 -8.84 15.53 -1.93
C ASN A 1145 -8.69 14.41 -2.98
N PRO A 1146 -7.50 14.18 -3.57
CA PRO A 1146 -7.32 13.27 -4.71
C PRO A 1146 -7.49 11.77 -4.41
N THR A 1147 -8.04 11.39 -3.25
CA THR A 1147 -8.19 10.00 -2.78
C THR A 1147 -9.62 9.62 -2.43
N GLN A 1148 -10.64 10.30 -2.97
CA GLN A 1148 -12.03 9.88 -2.75
C GLN A 1148 -12.26 8.46 -3.31
N GLY A 1149 -12.50 7.49 -2.42
CA GLY A 1149 -13.00 6.16 -2.79
C GLY A 1149 -12.01 5.00 -2.73
N GLN A 1150 -10.76 5.20 -2.28
CA GLN A 1150 -9.77 4.11 -2.18
C GLN A 1150 -9.06 4.09 -0.83
N ALA A 1151 -8.95 2.89 -0.24
CA ALA A 1151 -8.14 2.66 0.94
C ALA A 1151 -6.64 2.74 0.59
N ALA A 1152 -5.82 3.20 1.53
CA ALA A 1152 -4.38 3.26 1.32
C ALA A 1152 -3.79 1.88 0.96
N PRO A 1153 -2.77 1.80 0.10
CA PRO A 1153 -2.11 0.54 -0.24
C PRO A 1153 -1.43 -0.19 0.91
N SER A 1154 -1.33 0.42 2.09
CA SER A 1154 -0.86 -0.20 3.34
C SER A 1154 -2.00 -0.62 4.28
N ALA A 1155 -3.25 -0.23 4.00
CA ALA A 1155 -4.38 -0.50 4.88
C ALA A 1155 -4.70 -2.00 4.96
N ASN A 1156 -5.06 -2.47 6.15
CA ASN A 1156 -5.51 -3.85 6.38
C ASN A 1156 -7.02 -3.96 6.12
N VAL A 1157 -7.41 -4.02 4.85
CA VAL A 1157 -8.78 -4.18 4.34
C VAL A 1157 -8.78 -5.20 3.19
N GLY A 1158 -9.94 -5.61 2.69
CA GLY A 1158 -10.05 -6.46 1.49
C GLY A 1158 -9.37 -7.82 1.60
N PHE A 1159 -9.35 -8.43 2.80
CA PHE A 1159 -8.77 -9.75 3.07
C PHE A 1159 -7.24 -9.84 2.82
N ARG A 1160 -6.54 -8.70 2.88
CA ARG A 1160 -5.07 -8.68 2.87
C ARG A 1160 -4.48 -9.53 3.99
N ASN A 1161 -5.09 -9.43 5.17
CA ASN A 1161 -4.98 -10.40 6.24
C ASN A 1161 -6.38 -10.82 6.68
N TRP A 1162 -6.52 -12.06 7.13
CA TRP A 1162 -7.77 -12.61 7.70
C TRP A 1162 -7.89 -12.35 9.21
N HIS A 1163 -7.18 -11.35 9.71
CA HIS A 1163 -7.11 -10.98 11.11
C HIS A 1163 -6.68 -9.51 11.24
N PRO A 1164 -6.94 -8.87 12.40
CA PRO A 1164 -6.33 -7.60 12.71
C PRO A 1164 -4.80 -7.66 12.70
N VAL A 1165 -4.17 -6.53 12.43
CA VAL A 1165 -2.71 -6.35 12.55
C VAL A 1165 -2.44 -5.14 13.45
N PRO A 1166 -1.23 -4.97 13.99
CA PRO A 1166 -0.92 -3.77 14.76
C PRO A 1166 -1.20 -2.51 13.95
N ALA A 1167 -1.86 -1.53 14.57
CA ALA A 1167 -2.10 -0.24 13.94
C ALA A 1167 -0.77 0.53 13.74
N ALA A 1168 -0.69 1.32 12.69
CA ALA A 1168 0.53 2.03 12.31
C ALA A 1168 0.25 3.52 12.08
N LEU A 1169 1.19 4.36 12.52
CA LEU A 1169 1.19 5.79 12.21
C LEU A 1169 1.76 6.06 10.82
N PRO A 1170 1.44 7.20 10.20
CA PRO A 1170 2.12 7.65 9.00
C PRO A 1170 3.63 7.78 9.24
N ARG A 1171 4.44 7.35 8.27
CA ARG A 1171 5.90 7.41 8.33
C ARG A 1171 6.52 7.71 6.98
N TYR A 1172 7.71 8.30 6.98
CA TYR A 1172 8.50 8.43 5.76
C TYR A 1172 9.24 7.12 5.47
N ASP A 1173 9.19 6.68 4.22
CA ASP A 1173 10.08 5.65 3.70
C ASP A 1173 11.50 6.24 3.51
N SER A 1174 12.47 5.36 3.31
CA SER A 1174 13.90 5.63 3.08
C SER A 1174 14.20 6.65 1.97
N ASP A 1175 13.29 6.83 1.01
CA ASP A 1175 13.38 7.79 -0.10
C ASP A 1175 12.67 9.13 0.18
N GLY A 1176 12.07 9.29 1.37
CA GLY A 1176 11.28 10.46 1.74
C GLY A 1176 9.80 10.41 1.31
N THR A 1177 9.34 9.31 0.72
CA THR A 1177 7.93 9.12 0.37
C THR A 1177 7.10 8.89 1.64
N LEU A 1178 5.98 9.58 1.78
CA LEU A 1178 5.08 9.41 2.91
C LEU A 1178 4.18 8.19 2.75
N LEU A 1179 4.28 7.25 3.69
CA LEU A 1179 3.40 6.10 3.83
C LEU A 1179 2.25 6.44 4.79
N PRO A 1180 0.97 6.36 4.34
CA PRO A 1180 -0.17 6.57 5.23
C PRO A 1180 -0.24 5.50 6.33
N GLY A 1181 -0.66 5.91 7.52
CA GLY A 1181 -0.98 5.01 8.62
C GLY A 1181 -2.29 4.26 8.42
N HIS A 1182 -2.56 3.28 9.28
CA HIS A 1182 -3.81 2.52 9.29
C HIS A 1182 -4.20 2.08 10.71
N ASN A 1183 -5.48 1.81 10.93
CA ASN A 1183 -6.03 1.46 12.25
C ASN A 1183 -5.91 -0.04 12.60
N GLY A 1184 -5.33 -0.86 11.72
CA GLY A 1184 -5.11 -2.29 11.96
C GLY A 1184 -6.23 -3.21 11.45
N GLY A 1185 -7.27 -2.63 10.82
CA GLY A 1185 -8.34 -3.39 10.17
C GLY A 1185 -9.56 -3.60 11.06
N VAL A 1186 -10.08 -2.52 11.65
CA VAL A 1186 -11.32 -2.50 12.44
C VAL A 1186 -12.21 -1.32 12.07
N TRP A 1187 -13.53 -1.49 12.18
CA TRP A 1187 -14.44 -0.35 12.27
C TRP A 1187 -14.17 0.42 13.57
N GLU A 1188 -14.30 1.73 13.57
CA GLU A 1188 -14.07 2.53 14.79
C GLU A 1188 -15.39 3.07 15.35
N TRP A 1189 -15.67 2.72 16.60
CA TRP A 1189 -16.84 3.19 17.34
C TRP A 1189 -16.78 4.69 17.62
N THR A 1190 -17.95 5.34 17.53
CA THR A 1190 -18.12 6.74 17.89
C THR A 1190 -19.10 6.90 19.04
N SER A 1191 -19.06 8.04 19.73
CA SER A 1191 -20.08 8.44 20.70
C SER A 1191 -21.36 8.99 20.06
N THR A 1192 -21.48 8.94 18.72
CA THR A 1192 -22.59 9.53 18.00
C THR A 1192 -23.72 8.51 17.83
N PRO A 1193 -24.90 8.73 18.43
CA PRO A 1193 -26.04 7.85 18.23
C PRO A 1193 -26.51 7.92 16.77
N PHE A 1194 -26.97 6.79 16.24
CA PHE A 1194 -27.54 6.71 14.89
C PHE A 1194 -28.99 7.19 14.94
N MET A 1195 -29.21 8.44 14.53
CA MET A 1195 -30.49 9.15 14.60
C MET A 1195 -30.74 9.96 13.34
N ALA A 1196 -32.00 10.32 13.11
CA ALA A 1196 -32.37 11.29 12.09
C ALA A 1196 -31.65 12.64 12.30
N TYR A 1197 -31.32 13.29 11.20
CA TYR A 1197 -30.67 14.60 11.18
C TYR A 1197 -31.37 15.55 10.22
N GLU A 1198 -31.09 16.85 10.34
CA GLU A 1198 -31.71 17.88 9.50
C GLU A 1198 -31.47 17.60 8.02
N GLY A 1199 -32.55 17.54 7.24
CA GLY A 1199 -32.51 17.27 5.81
C GLY A 1199 -32.52 15.78 5.43
N PHE A 1200 -32.43 14.85 6.39
CA PHE A 1200 -32.52 13.41 6.10
C PHE A 1200 -33.82 13.07 5.36
N ARG A 1201 -33.70 12.18 4.36
CA ARG A 1201 -34.82 11.61 3.60
C ARG A 1201 -34.59 10.12 3.43
N SER A 1202 -35.60 9.32 3.72
CA SER A 1202 -35.56 7.88 3.47
C SER A 1202 -35.36 7.59 1.98
N SER A 1203 -34.59 6.54 1.68
CA SER A 1203 -34.37 6.12 0.28
C SER A 1203 -35.69 5.78 -0.42
N ALA A 1204 -35.85 6.23 -1.67
CA ALA A 1204 -36.96 5.83 -2.52
C ALA A 1204 -36.88 4.35 -2.94
N LEU A 1205 -35.68 3.76 -2.97
CA LEU A 1205 -35.46 2.34 -3.23
C LEU A 1205 -35.54 1.47 -1.96
N TYR A 1206 -35.08 1.99 -0.82
CA TYR A 1206 -34.91 1.26 0.44
C TYR A 1206 -35.42 2.07 1.65
N PRO A 1207 -36.73 2.39 1.74
CA PRO A 1207 -37.24 3.39 2.69
C PRO A 1207 -37.01 3.07 4.18
N GLY A 1208 -36.88 1.78 4.52
CA GLY A 1208 -36.64 1.32 5.90
C GLY A 1208 -35.18 1.14 6.28
N TYR A 1209 -34.21 1.32 5.36
CA TYR A 1209 -32.80 0.96 5.61
C TYR A 1209 -32.24 1.66 6.86
N SER A 1210 -32.33 2.99 6.92
CA SER A 1210 -31.84 3.75 8.07
C SER A 1210 -32.91 4.04 9.11
N SER A 1211 -34.10 4.44 8.65
CA SER A 1211 -35.11 5.01 9.55
C SER A 1211 -35.66 4.04 10.60
N ASP A 1212 -35.66 2.74 10.31
CA ASP A 1212 -36.08 1.69 11.25
C ASP A 1212 -35.11 1.55 12.44
N PHE A 1213 -33.88 2.04 12.31
CA PHE A 1213 -32.82 1.93 13.34
C PHE A 1213 -32.57 3.25 14.09
N PHE A 1214 -33.38 4.29 13.88
CA PHE A 1214 -33.34 5.53 14.67
C PHE A 1214 -34.02 5.37 16.04
N ASP A 1215 -33.59 4.34 16.78
CA ASP A 1215 -34.19 3.88 18.03
C ASP A 1215 -33.44 4.36 19.29
N GLY A 1216 -32.33 5.10 19.11
CA GLY A 1216 -31.46 5.56 20.19
C GLY A 1216 -30.59 4.46 20.82
N LYS A 1217 -30.63 3.22 20.32
CA LYS A 1217 -29.79 2.10 20.77
C LYS A 1217 -28.56 1.89 19.88
N HIS A 1218 -28.67 2.30 18.62
CA HIS A 1218 -27.61 2.20 17.62
C HIS A 1218 -26.64 3.38 17.69
N SER A 1219 -25.36 3.11 17.47
CA SER A 1219 -24.31 4.12 17.35
C SER A 1219 -23.60 3.99 16.01
N VAL A 1220 -23.12 5.12 15.51
CA VAL A 1220 -22.35 5.21 14.27
C VAL A 1220 -20.97 4.57 14.46
N VAL A 1221 -20.57 3.77 13.48
CA VAL A 1221 -19.20 3.29 13.29
C VAL A 1221 -18.70 3.67 11.90
N VAL A 1222 -17.43 4.03 11.77
CA VAL A 1222 -16.82 4.48 10.51
C VAL A 1222 -15.47 3.82 10.26
N GLY A 1223 -15.03 3.80 9.00
CA GLY A 1223 -13.79 3.14 8.56
C GLY A 1223 -14.07 1.82 7.83
N GLY A 1224 -13.35 0.77 8.19
CA GLY A 1224 -13.53 -0.57 7.63
C GLY A 1224 -12.64 -1.58 8.34
N SER A 1225 -13.08 -2.84 8.37
CA SER A 1225 -12.31 -3.94 8.95
C SER A 1225 -11.42 -4.63 7.90
N PHE A 1226 -10.59 -5.57 8.34
CA PHE A 1226 -9.80 -6.42 7.45
C PHE A 1226 -10.65 -7.21 6.43
N ALA A 1227 -11.94 -7.40 6.70
CA ALA A 1227 -12.89 -8.08 5.81
C ALA A 1227 -13.71 -7.12 4.93
N THR A 1228 -13.61 -5.80 5.13
CA THR A 1228 -14.36 -4.82 4.35
C THR A 1228 -13.70 -4.61 2.99
N ALA A 1229 -14.46 -4.66 1.90
CA ALA A 1229 -13.95 -4.38 0.56
C ALA A 1229 -13.35 -2.96 0.49
N PRO A 1230 -12.20 -2.75 -0.18
CA PRO A 1230 -11.53 -1.44 -0.16
C PRO A 1230 -12.34 -0.29 -0.75
N MET A 1231 -13.18 -0.57 -1.74
CA MET A 1231 -14.13 0.39 -2.33
C MET A 1231 -15.15 0.91 -1.29
N VAL A 1232 -15.50 0.11 -0.29
CA VAL A 1232 -16.36 0.52 0.82
C VAL A 1232 -15.51 1.21 1.91
N ALA A 1233 -14.42 0.58 2.35
CA ALA A 1233 -13.58 1.11 3.43
C ALA A 1233 -12.93 2.48 3.11
N GLY A 1234 -12.64 2.75 1.83
CA GLY A 1234 -12.10 4.02 1.36
C GLY A 1234 -13.15 5.10 1.06
N ARG A 1235 -14.45 4.78 1.05
CA ARG A 1235 -15.51 5.74 0.76
C ARG A 1235 -15.77 6.62 1.98
N ARG A 1236 -15.48 7.92 1.83
CA ARG A 1236 -15.55 8.91 2.92
C ARG A 1236 -16.94 9.07 3.53
N THR A 1237 -17.98 8.82 2.74
CA THR A 1237 -19.38 9.02 3.13
C THR A 1237 -19.98 7.84 3.88
N VAL A 1238 -19.36 6.64 3.83
CA VAL A 1238 -19.92 5.41 4.42
C VAL A 1238 -20.17 5.61 5.89
N VAL A 1239 -21.42 5.36 6.29
CA VAL A 1239 -21.85 5.31 7.67
C VAL A 1239 -22.44 3.93 7.93
N ASN A 1240 -21.75 3.14 8.75
CA ASN A 1240 -22.28 1.89 9.26
C ASN A 1240 -22.76 2.10 10.71
N TYR A 1241 -23.60 1.20 11.21
CA TYR A 1241 -24.23 1.36 12.52
C TYR A 1241 -24.56 0.00 13.14
N TYR A 1242 -24.40 -0.07 14.46
CA TYR A 1242 -24.69 -1.26 15.24
C TYR A 1242 -25.27 -0.85 16.59
N GLN A 1243 -26.05 -1.74 17.22
CA GLN A 1243 -26.42 -1.54 18.62
C GLN A 1243 -25.16 -1.39 19.45
N THR A 1244 -25.09 -0.36 20.29
CA THR A 1244 -23.87 0.02 21.01
C THR A 1244 -23.32 -1.10 21.90
N GLY A 1245 -24.20 -1.99 22.38
CA GLY A 1245 -23.83 -3.16 23.19
C GLY A 1245 -23.54 -4.43 22.38
N TYR A 1246 -23.62 -4.43 21.05
CA TYR A 1246 -23.45 -5.62 20.23
C TYR A 1246 -21.96 -6.05 20.22
N PRO A 1247 -21.62 -7.26 20.71
CA PRO A 1247 -20.24 -7.58 21.08
C PRO A 1247 -19.42 -8.26 19.96
N TYR A 1248 -20.04 -8.65 18.85
CA TYR A 1248 -19.42 -9.55 17.88
C TYR A 1248 -18.76 -8.85 16.69
N ILE A 1249 -18.99 -7.55 16.48
CA ILE A 1249 -18.48 -6.87 15.29
C ILE A 1249 -16.96 -6.78 15.32
N PHE A 1250 -16.37 -6.59 14.14
CA PHE A 1250 -14.96 -6.25 13.99
C PHE A 1250 -14.71 -4.76 14.29
N GLY A 1251 -15.15 -4.30 15.47
CA GLY A 1251 -15.13 -2.91 15.92
C GLY A 1251 -14.11 -2.66 17.03
N GLY A 1252 -13.25 -1.67 16.83
CA GLY A 1252 -12.35 -1.10 17.84
C GLY A 1252 -12.70 0.36 18.12
N GLY A 1253 -11.81 1.08 18.81
CA GLY A 1253 -12.07 2.48 19.14
C GLY A 1253 -10.85 3.24 19.60
N ARG A 1254 -11.02 4.56 19.71
CA ARG A 1254 -10.03 5.51 20.22
C ARG A 1254 -10.58 6.27 21.40
N VAL A 1255 -9.69 6.89 22.16
CA VAL A 1255 -10.07 7.79 23.24
C VAL A 1255 -9.88 9.22 22.77
N ALA A 1256 -10.91 10.04 22.96
CA ALA A 1256 -10.88 11.47 22.79
C ALA A 1256 -11.04 12.18 24.13
N TRP A 1257 -10.40 13.34 24.26
CA TRP A 1257 -10.45 14.21 25.42
C TRP A 1257 -10.88 15.59 24.99
N ASP A 1258 -11.87 16.14 25.68
CA ASP A 1258 -12.24 17.55 25.59
C ASP A 1258 -11.15 18.41 26.26
N GLU A 1259 -10.98 19.65 25.81
CA GLU A 1259 -10.14 20.65 26.50
C GLU A 1259 -10.72 21.09 27.84
#